data_AF-A0A635R8H5-F1
#
_entry.id   AF-A0A635R8H5-F1
#
_cell.length_a   1.000
_cell.length_b   1.000
_cell.length_c   1.000
_cell.angle_alpha   90.00
_cell.angle_beta   90.00
_cell.angle_gamma   90.00
#
_symmetry.space_group_name_H-M   'P 1'
#
loop_
_entity.id
_entity.type
_entity.pdbx_description
1 polymer ?
#
loop_
_entity_poly.entity_id
_entity_poly.type
_entity_poly.pdbx_seq_one_letter_code
_entity_poly.pdbx_strand_id
1 'polypeptide(L)'
;MMRKKFQRHAISYALSLAYGHQSFVIRNTGTTNDAHIDHYIQNEEGVLSNNRHFIADTMAEYQPNGDATTEGQSLHIIGYCHMYIATKDKRWLDAAKQAWDAYNTYFYAGQPIPTTPQRRICNWLVNGKEPVLAHYPIHPTEPTNGGYKCVPVRFTNGQCKIPQGAPFWGEYLDICTFAYRGHPAWAAINADVQIIKEDKEGSINWDDVLTHVITNPDKPYESTAWVDWPTLLNNATGYTPLWGGSETKAPKHDVDWIIAWTGNKIQDGEIIETGLADADKGTVQLKDTQLNGVYLINYAVKLPVEHGGYEFKRNEPWHNRPVHTPFLGSKNQYGNAADAELWFIDACYLLWRITGEVKYKQALDCAFYTAHEYTYIDATDKFFRRSTAADTPFTDGISYDFDYPDTVSATYGRDENGDITIHVPEAAQHFMEQKAVRFRINKDSKLRVTYGGVCKNGDPVYCKVMVNINPLKADTEEVNWYGLTLPRSTVNTVKQYDIDLGQLSRITTPAGEDYLIAEARACSDYGGCTWEERFEDSIYDGRAGTVVEAEFPDDSAGFIIGFWLTAEEKVKPVSIVYRADADFNLRLVDSDNWRWWWMLPNTNNEWRQVTLNPDEATLSGYQPDHTDADPKPSAPNFDKVDQVTILPDSTVDHAHFAYYCVNDIPPVFNKDDGYILTFRIALRGGAEFDAKVGDCTIVDYRLDSLAYCPGTIPFTNSYLEGSEQLGAWHGMPYPGYQYPFMYSIHKDDRYKLWLDNQIQFLYDSQLAYQQQIGELGPGCAAYIWNRWDNYSYGEADTWTTFHWGDDHPWAGYQPRAFHAACRCWYELKLRGKDVPEALTTYIENWVNWLGGFVDRFNGHTPNEFPTAPDKAVWVEDDFTAHMCGLWLAGCCWALLAGATNPNYDKVVNAAIKELGEGFTITSIPNKPINGAWSPAARESSDNGMAYGFYTGEVLRALGLYVTYKTYGANANIYRDLAITDHSQAVLDVTLTVEDVPLEPEQ
;
A
#
# COMPACT_ATOMS: atom_id res chain seq x y z
N MET A 1 57.02 6.56 -16.05
CA MET A 1 56.51 7.23 -17.28
C MET A 1 55.32 6.50 -17.91
N MET A 2 55.38 5.18 -18.15
CA MET A 2 54.26 4.40 -18.74
C MET A 2 52.94 4.53 -17.99
N ARG A 3 52.90 4.32 -16.66
CA ARG A 3 51.67 4.42 -15.86
C ARG A 3 50.96 5.78 -15.99
N LYS A 4 51.70 6.89 -15.97
CA LYS A 4 51.17 8.24 -16.20
C LYS A 4 50.65 8.44 -17.64
N LYS A 5 51.25 7.76 -18.63
CA LYS A 5 50.81 7.80 -20.04
C LYS A 5 49.49 7.02 -20.25
N PHE A 6 49.40 5.82 -19.69
CA PHE A 6 48.17 5.00 -19.72
C PHE A 6 47.02 5.68 -18.98
N GLN A 7 47.28 6.26 -17.81
CA GLN A 7 46.29 7.02 -17.03
C GLN A 7 45.75 8.23 -17.83
N ARG A 8 46.62 8.99 -18.50
CA ARG A 8 46.19 10.10 -19.38
C ARG A 8 45.36 9.61 -20.56
N HIS A 9 45.71 8.47 -21.16
CA HIS A 9 44.96 7.91 -22.27
C HIS A 9 43.55 7.47 -21.85
N ALA A 10 43.44 6.74 -20.74
CA ALA A 10 42.16 6.32 -20.16
C ALA A 10 41.22 7.49 -19.87
N ILE A 11 41.73 8.55 -19.23
CA ILE A 11 40.97 9.77 -18.95
C ILE A 11 40.53 10.45 -20.25
N SER A 12 41.45 10.62 -21.22
CA SER A 12 41.13 11.26 -22.50
C SER A 12 40.06 10.50 -23.29
N TYR A 13 40.09 9.17 -23.22
CA TYR A 13 39.10 8.31 -23.87
C TYR A 13 37.70 8.50 -23.26
N ALA A 14 37.57 8.40 -21.94
CA ALA A 14 36.29 8.61 -21.25
C ALA A 14 35.73 10.02 -21.48
N LEU A 15 36.59 11.04 -21.46
CA LEU A 15 36.19 12.42 -21.79
C LEU A 15 35.74 12.55 -23.25
N SER A 16 36.36 11.84 -24.20
CA SER A 16 35.92 11.89 -25.60
C SER A 16 34.49 11.37 -25.78
N LEU A 17 34.14 10.27 -25.09
CA LEU A 17 32.78 9.73 -25.07
C LEU A 17 31.80 10.71 -24.43
N ALA A 18 32.14 11.24 -23.25
CA ALA A 18 31.27 12.16 -22.52
C ALA A 18 30.99 13.45 -23.31
N TYR A 19 32.02 14.10 -23.87
CA TYR A 19 31.85 15.32 -24.65
C TYR A 19 31.19 15.07 -26.00
N GLY A 20 31.44 13.91 -26.62
CA GLY A 20 30.72 13.46 -27.81
C GLY A 20 29.23 13.30 -27.54
N HIS A 21 28.88 12.67 -26.41
CA HIS A 21 27.50 12.50 -25.98
C HIS A 21 26.83 13.83 -25.59
N GLN A 22 27.53 14.74 -24.90
CA GLN A 22 26.96 16.06 -24.64
C GLN A 22 26.66 16.83 -25.92
N SER A 23 27.49 16.65 -26.95
CA SER A 23 27.23 17.24 -28.26
C SER A 23 26.00 16.60 -28.93
N PHE A 24 25.74 15.30 -28.69
CA PHE A 24 24.49 14.64 -29.08
C PHE A 24 23.28 15.26 -28.37
N VAL A 25 23.32 15.40 -27.04
CA VAL A 25 22.20 16.00 -26.28
C VAL A 25 21.90 17.41 -26.79
N ILE A 26 22.93 18.26 -26.94
CA ILE A 26 22.76 19.64 -27.44
C ILE A 26 22.13 19.67 -28.84
N ARG A 27 22.54 18.79 -29.76
CA ARG A 27 21.94 18.72 -31.11
C ARG A 27 20.49 18.23 -31.09
N ASN A 28 20.13 17.45 -30.08
CA ASN A 28 18.82 16.85 -29.93
C ASN A 28 18.02 17.51 -28.79
N THR A 29 18.32 18.78 -28.55
CA THR A 29 17.52 19.67 -27.70
C THR A 29 16.69 20.58 -28.61
N GLY A 30 15.38 20.60 -28.43
CA GLY A 30 14.50 21.43 -29.28
C GLY A 30 13.01 21.24 -28.99
N THR A 31 12.18 21.96 -29.75
CA THR A 31 10.72 21.90 -29.64
C THR A 31 10.16 20.88 -30.62
N THR A 32 9.49 19.82 -30.12
CA THR A 32 8.69 18.92 -30.96
C THR A 32 7.33 19.55 -31.25
N ASN A 33 7.06 19.84 -32.52
CA ASN A 33 5.75 20.28 -33.00
C ASN A 33 5.04 19.16 -33.77
N ASP A 34 5.81 18.37 -34.54
CA ASP A 34 5.34 17.17 -35.21
C ASP A 34 6.26 16.00 -34.88
N ALA A 35 5.69 15.03 -34.16
CA ALA A 35 6.37 13.84 -33.65
C ALA A 35 7.05 13.01 -34.75
N HIS A 36 6.53 13.06 -35.98
CA HIS A 36 7.00 12.27 -37.12
C HIS A 36 8.27 12.82 -37.76
N ILE A 37 8.64 14.08 -37.47
CA ILE A 37 9.81 14.74 -38.06
C ILE A 37 10.73 15.43 -37.04
N ASP A 38 10.21 15.87 -35.89
CA ASP A 38 10.94 16.60 -34.86
C ASP A 38 11.42 15.65 -33.74
N HIS A 39 12.57 15.02 -33.94
CA HIS A 39 13.10 13.99 -33.03
C HIS A 39 14.09 14.55 -31.99
N TYR A 40 13.56 15.04 -30.88
CA TYR A 40 14.34 15.58 -29.76
C TYR A 40 14.29 14.65 -28.54
N ILE A 41 15.41 14.58 -27.82
CA ILE A 41 15.51 13.83 -26.55
C ILE A 41 15.28 14.74 -25.34
N GLN A 42 15.57 16.02 -25.48
CA GLN A 42 15.36 17.03 -24.45
C GLN A 42 14.65 18.21 -25.09
N ASN A 43 13.73 18.84 -24.36
CA ASN A 43 13.08 20.04 -24.84
C ASN A 43 13.85 21.31 -24.43
N GLU A 44 13.46 22.47 -24.96
CA GLU A 44 14.13 23.75 -24.67
C GLU A 44 14.07 24.14 -23.18
N GLU A 45 13.04 23.68 -22.47
CA GLU A 45 12.85 23.92 -21.04
C GLU A 45 13.67 22.98 -20.15
N GLY A 46 14.39 22.01 -20.72
CA GLY A 46 15.28 21.09 -20.00
C GLY A 46 14.62 19.78 -19.53
N VAL A 47 13.38 19.49 -19.94
CA VAL A 47 12.68 18.23 -19.68
C VAL A 47 13.22 17.14 -20.61
N LEU A 48 13.66 16.04 -20.03
CA LEU A 48 14.19 14.87 -20.74
C LEU A 48 13.06 13.90 -21.08
N SER A 49 12.86 13.65 -22.37
CA SER A 49 11.94 12.63 -22.86
C SER A 49 12.52 11.22 -22.69
N ASN A 50 11.66 10.22 -22.51
CA ASN A 50 12.06 8.83 -22.40
C ASN A 50 12.77 8.34 -23.68
N ASN A 51 12.26 8.75 -24.84
CA ASN A 51 12.75 8.37 -26.16
C ASN A 51 12.93 9.60 -27.05
N ARG A 52 13.97 9.58 -27.90
CA ARG A 52 14.18 10.60 -28.94
C ARG A 52 13.26 10.38 -30.14
N HIS A 53 13.14 9.12 -30.55
CA HIS A 53 12.46 8.68 -31.76
C HIS A 53 10.94 8.66 -31.57
N PHE A 54 10.20 8.68 -32.67
CA PHE A 54 8.76 8.43 -32.67
C PHE A 54 8.45 6.97 -32.38
N ILE A 55 7.43 6.70 -31.55
CA ILE A 55 7.06 5.35 -31.10
C ILE A 55 5.67 4.91 -31.57
N ALA A 56 4.64 5.74 -31.43
CA ALA A 56 3.26 5.38 -31.79
C ALA A 56 2.35 6.63 -31.85
N ASP A 57 1.30 6.55 -32.67
CA ASP A 57 0.22 7.55 -32.71
C ASP A 57 -0.91 7.21 -31.70
N THR A 58 -1.11 5.93 -31.40
CA THR A 58 -2.26 5.42 -30.62
C THR A 58 -1.83 4.62 -29.40
N MET A 59 -2.66 4.60 -28.34
CA MET A 59 -2.41 3.72 -27.19
C MET A 59 -2.51 2.23 -27.54
N ALA A 60 -3.28 1.88 -28.58
CA ALA A 60 -3.40 0.51 -29.06
C ALA A 60 -2.10 -0.02 -29.69
N GLU A 61 -1.23 0.86 -30.19
CA GLU A 61 0.11 0.51 -30.69
C GLU A 61 1.13 0.46 -29.54
N TYR A 62 1.30 1.58 -28.83
CA TYR A 62 2.31 1.70 -27.77
C TYR A 62 2.03 2.88 -26.82
N GLN A 63 2.93 3.10 -25.86
CA GLN A 63 2.88 4.28 -24.99
C GLN A 63 3.00 5.61 -25.78
N PRO A 64 2.51 6.73 -25.22
CA PRO A 64 2.62 8.04 -25.87
C PRO A 64 4.06 8.49 -26.10
N ASN A 65 4.28 9.14 -27.24
CA ASN A 65 5.58 9.68 -27.62
C ASN A 65 6.15 10.72 -26.65
N GLY A 66 5.27 11.43 -25.93
CA GLY A 66 5.60 12.53 -25.02
C GLY A 66 6.04 12.13 -23.62
N ASP A 67 6.15 10.84 -23.30
CA ASP A 67 6.48 10.39 -21.94
C ASP A 67 7.87 10.93 -21.48
N ALA A 68 7.87 11.76 -20.43
CA ALA A 68 9.08 12.27 -19.76
C ALA A 68 8.98 11.98 -18.26
N THR A 69 9.90 11.15 -17.74
CA THR A 69 9.78 10.59 -16.39
C THR A 69 10.71 11.26 -15.38
N THR A 70 10.28 11.29 -14.12
CA THR A 70 11.08 11.74 -12.98
C THR A 70 12.35 10.92 -12.81
N GLU A 71 12.31 9.62 -13.08
CA GLU A 71 13.45 8.70 -13.03
C GLU A 71 14.55 9.16 -13.97
N GLY A 72 14.20 9.36 -15.25
CA GLY A 72 15.11 9.82 -16.28
C GLY A 72 15.69 11.20 -15.93
N GLN A 73 14.84 12.12 -15.47
CA GLN A 73 15.24 13.48 -15.12
C GLN A 73 16.20 13.51 -13.91
N SER A 74 15.91 12.77 -12.84
CA SER A 74 16.79 12.65 -11.66
C SER A 74 18.17 12.10 -12.04
N LEU A 75 18.21 11.02 -12.83
CA LEU A 75 19.45 10.42 -13.29
C LEU A 75 20.25 11.38 -14.19
N HIS A 76 19.58 12.17 -15.02
CA HIS A 76 20.20 13.18 -15.86
C HIS A 76 20.93 14.27 -15.04
N ILE A 77 20.29 14.75 -13.98
CA ILE A 77 20.88 15.71 -13.04
C ILE A 77 22.13 15.11 -12.35
N ILE A 78 22.02 13.87 -11.86
CA ILE A 78 23.14 13.16 -11.20
C ILE A 78 24.32 12.99 -12.16
N GLY A 79 24.06 12.56 -13.40
CA GLY A 79 25.09 12.36 -14.42
C GLY A 79 25.89 13.64 -14.68
N TYR A 80 25.21 14.76 -14.82
CA TYR A 80 25.85 16.07 -14.96
C TYR A 80 26.61 16.53 -13.72
N CYS A 81 26.09 16.27 -12.52
CA CYS A 81 26.80 16.56 -11.27
C CYS A 81 28.15 15.82 -11.22
N HIS A 82 28.17 14.52 -11.55
CA HIS A 82 29.42 13.75 -11.54
C HIS A 82 30.41 14.20 -12.63
N MET A 83 29.94 14.58 -13.82
CA MET A 83 30.80 15.16 -14.84
C MET A 83 31.39 16.50 -14.40
N TYR A 84 30.61 17.35 -13.73
CA TYR A 84 31.13 18.59 -13.14
C TYR A 84 32.16 18.30 -12.05
N ILE A 85 31.88 17.37 -11.13
CA ILE A 85 32.82 16.97 -10.06
C ILE A 85 34.16 16.51 -10.66
N ALA A 86 34.11 15.72 -11.72
CA ALA A 86 35.28 15.15 -12.37
C ALA A 86 36.11 16.17 -13.16
N THR A 87 35.45 17.13 -13.83
CA THR A 87 36.10 18.00 -14.83
C THR A 87 36.21 19.46 -14.41
N LYS A 88 35.35 19.92 -13.51
CA LYS A 88 35.12 21.33 -13.16
C LYS A 88 34.73 22.22 -14.34
N ASP A 89 34.30 21.62 -15.46
CA ASP A 89 33.76 22.37 -16.60
C ASP A 89 32.33 22.82 -16.28
N LYS A 90 32.12 24.14 -16.26
CA LYS A 90 30.87 24.79 -15.88
C LYS A 90 29.68 24.35 -16.75
N ARG A 91 29.90 23.92 -18.00
CA ARG A 91 28.82 23.46 -18.89
C ARG A 91 28.01 22.32 -18.27
N TRP A 92 28.66 21.41 -17.54
CA TRP A 92 27.97 20.32 -16.85
C TRP A 92 27.15 20.82 -15.66
N LEU A 93 27.67 21.77 -14.89
CA LEU A 93 26.93 22.35 -13.78
C LEU A 93 25.71 23.15 -14.27
N ASP A 94 25.89 23.95 -15.32
CA ASP A 94 24.79 24.73 -15.87
C ASP A 94 23.69 23.80 -16.42
N ALA A 95 24.06 22.68 -17.08
CA ALA A 95 23.11 21.66 -17.52
C ALA A 95 22.41 20.92 -16.35
N ALA A 96 23.14 20.59 -15.27
CA ALA A 96 22.55 20.01 -14.07
C ALA A 96 21.52 20.93 -13.43
N LYS A 97 21.83 22.24 -13.37
CA LYS A 97 20.91 23.26 -12.83
C LYS A 97 19.66 23.40 -13.69
N GLN A 98 19.82 23.46 -15.01
CA GLN A 98 18.68 23.53 -15.94
C GLN A 98 17.77 22.30 -15.82
N ALA A 99 18.34 21.10 -15.79
CA ALA A 99 17.58 19.87 -15.61
C ALA A 99 16.86 19.81 -14.26
N TRP A 100 17.50 20.29 -13.18
CA TRP A 100 16.86 20.37 -11.86
C TRP A 100 15.76 21.43 -11.80
N ASP A 101 15.97 22.60 -12.39
CA ASP A 101 14.96 23.66 -12.44
C ASP A 101 13.73 23.17 -13.25
N ALA A 102 13.94 22.38 -14.32
CA ALA A 102 12.87 21.71 -15.06
C ALA A 102 12.11 20.68 -14.20
N TYR A 103 12.82 19.82 -13.47
CA TYR A 103 12.22 18.87 -12.51
C TYR A 103 11.31 19.63 -11.53
N ASN A 104 11.87 20.65 -10.88
CA ASN A 104 11.19 21.45 -9.87
C ASN A 104 9.98 22.21 -10.42
N THR A 105 10.03 22.67 -11.66
CA THR A 105 8.97 23.48 -12.25
C THR A 105 7.81 22.62 -12.74
N TYR A 106 8.10 21.56 -13.49
CA TYR A 106 7.09 20.83 -14.25
C TYR A 106 6.54 19.61 -13.52
N PHE A 107 7.40 18.81 -12.88
CA PHE A 107 6.96 17.58 -12.20
C PHE A 107 6.30 17.87 -10.85
N TYR A 108 6.72 18.94 -10.15
CA TYR A 108 6.01 19.49 -8.99
C TYR A 108 4.93 20.51 -9.37
N ALA A 109 4.71 20.76 -10.66
CA ALA A 109 3.64 21.62 -11.19
C ALA A 109 3.52 22.99 -10.50
N GLY A 110 4.64 23.68 -10.27
CA GLY A 110 4.66 25.00 -9.63
C GLY A 110 4.47 25.01 -8.11
N GLN A 111 4.43 23.86 -7.43
CA GLN A 111 4.44 23.82 -5.97
C GLN A 111 5.70 24.52 -5.41
N PRO A 112 5.56 25.43 -4.43
CA PRO A 112 6.71 26.08 -3.80
C PRO A 112 7.58 25.05 -3.07
N ILE A 113 8.88 25.33 -2.94
CA ILE A 113 9.78 24.53 -2.10
C ILE A 113 9.57 24.98 -0.65
N PRO A 114 9.08 24.11 0.25
CA PRO A 114 8.87 24.46 1.65
C PRO A 114 10.18 24.87 2.35
N THR A 115 10.08 25.81 3.29
CA THR A 115 11.23 26.22 4.11
C THR A 115 11.52 25.26 5.27
N THR A 116 10.54 24.45 5.64
CA THR A 116 10.61 23.38 6.64
C THR A 116 10.34 22.04 5.97
N PRO A 117 10.98 20.93 6.40
CA PRO A 117 10.71 19.61 5.83
C PRO A 117 9.23 19.26 5.97
N GLN A 118 8.56 18.97 4.86
CA GLN A 118 7.17 18.53 4.80
C GLN A 118 6.91 17.82 3.48
N ARG A 119 5.76 17.13 3.39
CA ARG A 119 5.33 16.42 2.19
C ARG A 119 5.28 17.34 0.96
N ARG A 120 5.92 16.91 -0.12
CA ARG A 120 5.89 17.57 -1.43
C ARG A 120 5.78 16.49 -2.51
N ILE A 121 4.69 16.50 -3.26
CA ILE A 121 4.31 15.42 -4.17
C ILE A 121 4.58 15.87 -5.60
N CYS A 122 5.48 15.21 -6.31
CA CYS A 122 5.61 15.36 -7.77
C CYS A 122 4.83 14.26 -8.48
N ASN A 123 4.44 14.50 -9.72
CA ASN A 123 3.98 13.44 -10.59
C ASN A 123 5.17 12.79 -11.29
N TRP A 124 5.17 11.46 -11.44
CA TRP A 124 6.23 10.73 -12.11
C TRP A 124 6.40 11.10 -13.59
N LEU A 125 5.35 11.63 -14.22
CA LEU A 125 5.30 11.82 -15.67
C LEU A 125 4.82 13.23 -16.05
N VAL A 126 5.47 13.82 -17.05
CA VAL A 126 4.96 14.99 -17.77
C VAL A 126 5.00 14.74 -19.27
N ASN A 127 4.23 15.50 -20.05
CA ASN A 127 4.30 15.45 -21.51
C ASN A 127 5.51 16.25 -22.03
N GLY A 128 6.69 15.65 -22.18
CA GLY A 128 7.93 16.33 -22.56
C GLY A 128 8.00 16.85 -24.01
N LYS A 129 7.07 16.47 -24.89
CA LYS A 129 7.16 16.75 -26.34
C LYS A 129 5.98 17.56 -26.90
N GLU A 130 5.34 17.11 -27.97
CA GLU A 130 4.20 17.76 -28.61
C GLU A 130 2.95 17.69 -27.73
N PRO A 131 2.06 18.70 -27.80
CA PRO A 131 0.72 18.56 -27.24
C PRO A 131 -0.01 17.34 -27.83
N VAL A 132 -0.69 16.57 -26.98
CA VAL A 132 -1.45 15.39 -27.39
C VAL A 132 -2.82 15.37 -26.72
N LEU A 133 -3.83 14.82 -27.41
CA LEU A 133 -5.18 14.73 -26.84
C LEU A 133 -5.21 13.73 -25.67
N ALA A 134 -5.99 14.05 -24.65
CA ALA A 134 -6.36 13.15 -23.58
C ALA A 134 -7.38 12.12 -24.06
N HIS A 135 -7.47 11.03 -23.30
CA HIS A 135 -8.56 10.09 -23.39
C HIS A 135 -9.81 10.68 -22.75
N TYR A 136 -10.92 10.52 -23.48
CA TYR A 136 -12.24 10.98 -23.08
C TYR A 136 -13.19 9.79 -22.87
N PRO A 137 -14.18 9.88 -21.96
CA PRO A 137 -14.43 10.95 -20.99
C PRO A 137 -13.38 11.03 -19.89
N ILE A 138 -13.11 12.26 -19.42
CA ILE A 138 -12.21 12.51 -18.30
C ILE A 138 -13.01 12.43 -17.01
N HIS A 139 -12.48 11.70 -16.03
CA HIS A 139 -13.02 11.72 -14.67
C HIS A 139 -12.38 12.89 -13.91
N PRO A 140 -13.18 13.76 -13.24
CA PRO A 140 -12.65 14.97 -12.62
C PRO A 140 -11.71 14.71 -11.43
N THR A 141 -12.02 13.72 -10.60
CA THR A 141 -11.26 13.44 -9.35
C THR A 141 -10.42 12.15 -9.38
N GLU A 142 -10.70 11.20 -10.26
CA GLU A 142 -10.06 9.87 -10.32
C GLU A 142 -9.48 9.61 -11.73
N PRO A 143 -8.27 10.08 -12.04
CA PRO A 143 -7.71 10.05 -13.40
C PRO A 143 -7.69 8.66 -14.06
N THR A 144 -7.50 7.60 -13.29
CA THR A 144 -7.49 6.19 -13.74
C THR A 144 -8.88 5.68 -14.14
N ASN A 145 -9.95 6.34 -13.70
CA ASN A 145 -11.34 5.96 -13.94
C ASN A 145 -11.94 6.68 -15.17
N GLY A 146 -11.12 7.31 -16.02
CA GLY A 146 -11.56 7.85 -17.30
C GLY A 146 -12.04 6.78 -18.30
N GLY A 147 -12.49 7.22 -19.46
CA GLY A 147 -12.97 6.35 -20.54
C GLY A 147 -14.44 5.92 -20.40
N TYR A 148 -15.00 5.46 -21.53
CA TYR A 148 -16.36 4.95 -21.64
C TYR A 148 -16.43 3.57 -21.02
N LYS A 149 -17.42 3.35 -20.16
CA LYS A 149 -17.65 2.08 -19.49
C LYS A 149 -19.07 1.61 -19.71
N CYS A 150 -19.27 0.31 -19.83
CA CYS A 150 -20.58 -0.30 -19.99
C CYS A 150 -21.41 0.24 -21.18
N VAL A 151 -20.79 0.60 -22.30
CA VAL A 151 -21.54 1.09 -23.48
C VAL A 151 -22.13 -0.09 -24.23
N PRO A 152 -23.46 -0.14 -24.47
CA PRO A 152 -24.10 -1.27 -25.13
C PRO A 152 -23.90 -1.21 -26.65
N VAL A 153 -23.44 -2.30 -27.23
CA VAL A 153 -23.26 -2.48 -28.67
C VAL A 153 -23.73 -3.86 -29.12
N ARG A 154 -24.11 -3.99 -30.41
CA ARG A 154 -24.48 -5.28 -31.00
C ARG A 154 -23.28 -5.89 -31.72
N PHE A 155 -22.91 -7.10 -31.32
CA PHE A 155 -21.94 -7.92 -32.03
C PHE A 155 -22.63 -8.84 -33.04
N THR A 156 -22.00 -8.97 -34.21
CA THR A 156 -22.29 -9.99 -35.22
C THR A 156 -21.00 -10.69 -35.58
N ASN A 157 -20.91 -12.00 -35.30
CA ASN A 157 -19.69 -12.80 -35.49
C ASN A 157 -18.44 -12.19 -34.82
N GLY A 158 -18.59 -11.75 -33.57
CA GLY A 158 -17.53 -11.11 -32.80
C GLY A 158 -17.16 -9.70 -33.25
N GLN A 159 -17.82 -9.14 -34.27
CA GLN A 159 -17.54 -7.79 -34.76
C GLN A 159 -18.63 -6.79 -34.35
N CYS A 160 -18.23 -5.60 -33.94
CA CYS A 160 -19.12 -4.45 -33.78
C CYS A 160 -18.49 -3.17 -34.32
N LYS A 161 -19.30 -2.11 -34.39
CA LYS A 161 -18.84 -0.77 -34.72
C LYS A 161 -19.41 0.22 -33.70
N ILE A 162 -18.53 0.97 -33.06
CA ILE A 162 -18.92 2.04 -32.15
C ILE A 162 -19.56 3.16 -32.98
N PRO A 163 -20.73 3.69 -32.59
CA PRO A 163 -21.39 4.74 -33.35
C PRO A 163 -20.50 5.99 -33.49
N GLN A 164 -20.53 6.60 -34.68
CA GLN A 164 -19.80 7.84 -34.93
C GLN A 164 -20.59 9.07 -34.47
N GLY A 165 -19.86 10.11 -34.05
CA GLY A 165 -20.43 11.35 -33.53
C GLY A 165 -20.94 11.23 -32.09
N ALA A 166 -21.43 12.37 -31.56
CA ALA A 166 -21.95 12.45 -30.21
C ALA A 166 -23.09 11.44 -29.96
N PRO A 167 -23.12 10.80 -28.78
CA PRO A 167 -22.19 10.93 -27.65
C PRO A 167 -21.03 9.91 -27.64
N PHE A 168 -20.91 9.05 -28.66
CA PHE A 168 -20.05 7.84 -28.60
C PHE A 168 -18.68 8.02 -29.27
N TRP A 169 -18.62 8.84 -30.32
CA TRP A 169 -17.36 9.29 -30.92
C TRP A 169 -16.45 8.14 -31.40
N GLY A 170 -17.04 7.06 -31.93
CA GLY A 170 -16.31 5.87 -32.38
C GLY A 170 -15.22 6.14 -33.42
N GLU A 171 -15.36 7.20 -34.23
CA GLU A 171 -14.35 7.65 -35.18
C GLU A 171 -13.03 8.10 -34.53
N TYR A 172 -13.04 8.39 -33.23
CA TYR A 172 -11.89 8.80 -32.43
C TYR A 172 -11.35 7.68 -31.52
N LEU A 173 -11.77 6.43 -31.73
CA LEU A 173 -11.33 5.26 -30.95
C LEU A 173 -9.81 5.13 -30.90
N ASP A 174 -9.26 5.03 -29.68
CA ASP A 174 -7.81 4.86 -29.45
C ASP A 174 -7.48 3.55 -28.72
N ILE A 175 -8.37 3.08 -27.84
CA ILE A 175 -8.24 1.80 -27.12
C ILE A 175 -9.60 1.21 -26.79
N CYS A 176 -9.72 -0.12 -26.86
CA CYS A 176 -10.87 -0.91 -26.40
C CYS A 176 -10.34 -2.14 -25.65
N THR A 177 -10.89 -2.46 -24.48
CA THR A 177 -10.31 -3.50 -23.59
C THR A 177 -10.94 -4.87 -23.80
N PHE A 178 -12.24 -5.02 -23.55
CA PHE A 178 -13.00 -6.27 -23.69
C PHE A 178 -14.51 -6.01 -23.75
N ALA A 179 -15.28 -7.02 -24.16
CA ALA A 179 -16.74 -7.03 -24.11
C ALA A 179 -17.26 -7.97 -23.02
N TYR A 180 -18.44 -7.70 -22.46
CA TYR A 180 -19.00 -8.48 -21.35
C TYR A 180 -20.51 -8.27 -21.13
N ARG A 181 -21.09 -9.08 -20.24
CA ARG A 181 -22.44 -8.95 -19.66
C ARG A 181 -22.33 -8.99 -18.15
N GLY A 182 -22.23 -7.83 -17.51
CA GLY A 182 -21.89 -7.74 -16.09
C GLY A 182 -21.61 -6.31 -15.63
N HIS A 183 -21.04 -6.17 -14.44
CA HIS A 183 -20.69 -4.90 -13.81
C HIS A 183 -19.17 -4.80 -13.54
N PRO A 184 -18.48 -3.72 -13.91
CA PRO A 184 -17.08 -3.50 -13.55
C PRO A 184 -16.85 -3.55 -12.03
N ALA A 185 -15.91 -4.37 -11.57
CA ALA A 185 -15.58 -4.52 -10.15
C ALA A 185 -14.97 -3.24 -9.54
N TRP A 186 -14.39 -2.39 -10.38
CA TRP A 186 -13.99 -1.02 -10.06
C TRP A 186 -14.20 -0.12 -11.30
N ALA A 187 -14.20 1.20 -11.13
CA ALA A 187 -14.64 2.15 -12.15
C ALA A 187 -13.62 2.47 -13.27
N ALA A 188 -12.85 1.47 -13.74
CA ALA A 188 -11.87 1.64 -14.82
C ALA A 188 -12.17 0.76 -16.05
N ILE A 189 -11.67 1.16 -17.23
CA ILE A 189 -11.92 0.42 -18.48
C ILE A 189 -11.33 -1.00 -18.49
N ASN A 190 -10.31 -1.25 -17.67
CA ASN A 190 -9.61 -2.54 -17.55
C ASN A 190 -10.09 -3.38 -16.36
N ALA A 191 -11.23 -3.03 -15.75
CA ALA A 191 -11.72 -3.71 -14.55
C ALA A 191 -12.09 -5.19 -14.77
N ASP A 192 -11.94 -6.01 -13.72
CA ASP A 192 -12.65 -7.29 -13.70
C ASP A 192 -14.17 -7.06 -13.71
N VAL A 193 -14.94 -8.08 -14.07
CA VAL A 193 -16.40 -7.97 -14.24
C VAL A 193 -17.10 -8.90 -13.25
N GLN A 194 -18.09 -8.38 -12.54
CA GLN A 194 -18.99 -9.11 -11.66
C GLN A 194 -20.31 -9.47 -12.37
N ILE A 195 -20.92 -10.56 -11.95
CA ILE A 195 -22.24 -10.98 -12.43
C ILE A 195 -23.30 -9.97 -11.96
N ILE A 196 -24.23 -9.65 -12.86
CA ILE A 196 -25.47 -8.94 -12.52
C ILE A 196 -26.49 -9.99 -12.07
N LYS A 197 -27.04 -9.83 -10.86
CA LYS A 197 -28.02 -10.76 -10.27
C LYS A 197 -29.21 -10.99 -11.20
N GLU A 198 -29.77 -9.91 -11.74
CA GLU A 198 -30.94 -9.93 -12.61
C GLU A 198 -30.65 -10.62 -13.95
N ASP A 199 -29.41 -10.59 -14.45
CA ASP A 199 -29.00 -11.37 -15.63
C ASP A 199 -28.94 -12.87 -15.30
N LYS A 200 -28.35 -13.21 -14.15
CA LYS A 200 -28.27 -14.59 -13.65
C LYS A 200 -29.66 -15.20 -13.41
N GLU A 201 -30.62 -14.39 -13.00
CA GLU A 201 -32.01 -14.79 -12.78
C GLU A 201 -32.85 -14.82 -14.08
N GLY A 202 -32.28 -14.36 -15.21
CA GLY A 202 -32.95 -14.33 -16.51
C GLY A 202 -33.92 -13.17 -16.69
N SER A 203 -33.82 -12.14 -15.86
CA SER A 203 -34.68 -10.94 -15.86
C SER A 203 -34.23 -9.87 -16.87
N ILE A 204 -33.01 -9.97 -17.41
CA ILE A 204 -32.50 -9.04 -18.43
C ILE A 204 -32.69 -9.63 -19.83
N ASN A 205 -33.52 -8.97 -20.64
CA ASN A 205 -33.52 -9.17 -22.09
C ASN A 205 -32.49 -8.23 -22.73
N TRP A 206 -31.35 -8.79 -23.14
CA TRP A 206 -30.24 -8.01 -23.70
C TRP A 206 -30.58 -7.27 -25.00
N ASP A 207 -31.57 -7.72 -25.78
CA ASP A 207 -31.98 -6.99 -26.98
C ASP A 207 -32.68 -5.66 -26.65
N ASP A 208 -33.35 -5.58 -25.50
CA ASP A 208 -34.07 -4.37 -25.05
C ASP A 208 -33.11 -3.30 -24.49
N VAL A 209 -31.89 -3.67 -24.10
CA VAL A 209 -30.86 -2.74 -23.59
C VAL A 209 -30.58 -1.61 -24.59
N LEU A 210 -30.51 -1.92 -25.89
CA LEU A 210 -30.26 -0.91 -26.93
C LEU A 210 -31.40 0.11 -27.09
N THR A 211 -32.60 -0.20 -26.59
CA THR A 211 -33.73 0.74 -26.60
C THR A 211 -33.79 1.66 -25.39
N HIS A 212 -32.95 1.40 -24.38
CA HIS A 212 -32.87 2.15 -23.12
C HIS A 212 -31.54 2.91 -22.97
N VAL A 213 -30.88 3.20 -24.09
CA VAL A 213 -29.58 3.91 -24.09
C VAL A 213 -29.76 5.38 -23.75
N ILE A 214 -28.97 5.86 -22.81
CA ILE A 214 -28.90 7.28 -22.45
C ILE A 214 -27.94 7.97 -23.41
N THR A 215 -28.41 9.02 -24.09
CA THR A 215 -27.67 9.68 -25.18
C THR A 215 -26.82 10.87 -24.74
N ASN A 216 -26.95 11.35 -23.50
CA ASN A 216 -26.09 12.39 -22.95
C ASN A 216 -26.09 12.34 -21.42
N PRO A 217 -25.46 11.33 -20.81
CA PRO A 217 -25.40 11.24 -19.36
C PRO A 217 -24.56 12.39 -18.77
N ASP A 218 -24.98 12.93 -17.62
CA ASP A 218 -24.24 14.00 -16.93
C ASP A 218 -22.84 13.57 -16.49
N LYS A 219 -22.67 12.27 -16.19
CA LYS A 219 -21.40 11.64 -15.78
C LYS A 219 -21.06 10.48 -16.73
N PRO A 220 -20.57 10.75 -17.96
CA PRO A 220 -20.33 9.72 -18.98
C PRO A 220 -19.24 8.71 -18.61
N TYR A 221 -18.43 9.04 -17.60
CA TYR A 221 -17.39 8.19 -17.04
C TYR A 221 -17.89 7.22 -15.96
N GLU A 222 -19.19 7.15 -15.65
CA GLU A 222 -19.70 6.18 -14.65
C GLU A 222 -20.09 4.84 -15.29
N SER A 223 -19.90 3.73 -14.57
CA SER A 223 -20.22 2.38 -15.06
C SER A 223 -21.71 2.13 -15.32
N THR A 224 -22.60 2.99 -14.82
CA THR A 224 -24.06 2.89 -15.01
C THR A 224 -24.62 4.00 -15.91
N ALA A 225 -23.76 4.82 -16.52
CA ALA A 225 -24.17 6.04 -17.21
C ALA A 225 -24.99 5.83 -18.49
N TRP A 226 -24.81 4.70 -19.18
CA TRP A 226 -25.20 4.58 -20.58
C TRP A 226 -26.51 3.86 -20.84
N VAL A 227 -27.12 3.25 -19.82
CA VAL A 227 -28.38 2.51 -19.92
C VAL A 227 -29.31 2.91 -18.78
N ASP A 228 -30.56 3.20 -19.09
CA ASP A 228 -31.63 3.44 -18.11
C ASP A 228 -32.10 2.11 -17.50
N TRP A 229 -31.25 1.55 -16.64
CA TRP A 229 -31.52 0.31 -15.91
C TRP A 229 -32.81 0.37 -15.07
N PRO A 230 -33.14 1.48 -14.39
CA PRO A 230 -34.38 1.57 -13.63
C PRO A 230 -35.64 1.35 -14.47
N THR A 231 -35.71 1.98 -15.65
CA THR A 231 -36.84 1.78 -16.57
C THR A 231 -36.84 0.36 -17.15
N LEU A 232 -35.68 -0.15 -17.58
CA LEU A 232 -35.55 -1.49 -18.17
C LEU A 232 -36.00 -2.60 -17.21
N LEU A 233 -35.64 -2.48 -15.93
CA LEU A 233 -35.90 -3.51 -14.91
C LEU A 233 -37.15 -3.24 -14.06
N ASN A 234 -37.81 -2.09 -14.27
CA ASN A 234 -38.90 -1.62 -13.41
C ASN A 234 -38.52 -1.66 -11.91
N ASN A 235 -37.29 -1.20 -11.62
CA ASN A 235 -36.72 -1.15 -10.27
C ASN A 235 -36.00 0.19 -10.09
N ALA A 236 -36.40 0.99 -9.10
CA ALA A 236 -35.84 2.33 -8.88
C ALA A 236 -34.31 2.33 -8.69
N THR A 237 -33.72 1.24 -8.19
CA THR A 237 -32.27 1.13 -7.97
C THR A 237 -31.50 0.53 -9.15
N GLY A 238 -32.17 0.11 -10.23
CA GLY A 238 -31.54 -0.56 -11.37
C GLY A 238 -31.24 -2.03 -11.10
N TYR A 239 -30.01 -2.46 -11.38
CA TYR A 239 -29.55 -3.85 -11.21
C TYR A 239 -28.64 -4.00 -9.98
N THR A 240 -28.45 -5.24 -9.54
CA THR A 240 -27.65 -5.60 -8.36
C THR A 240 -26.39 -6.38 -8.78
N PRO A 241 -25.17 -5.83 -8.61
CA PRO A 241 -23.94 -6.61 -8.76
C PRO A 241 -23.81 -7.66 -7.65
N LEU A 242 -23.35 -8.86 -7.99
CA LEU A 242 -22.98 -9.88 -6.99
C LEU A 242 -21.50 -9.70 -6.60
N TRP A 243 -21.25 -9.56 -5.29
CA TRP A 243 -19.90 -9.44 -4.72
C TRP A 243 -19.58 -10.70 -3.90
N GLY A 244 -18.41 -11.34 -4.10
CA GLY A 244 -18.11 -12.57 -3.35
C GLY A 244 -16.93 -13.43 -3.85
N GLY A 245 -15.86 -12.84 -4.40
CA GLY A 245 -14.69 -13.58 -4.85
C GLY A 245 -14.83 -14.18 -6.26
N SER A 246 -14.15 -15.30 -6.55
CA SER A 246 -14.08 -15.87 -7.92
C SER A 246 -15.43 -16.38 -8.44
N GLU A 247 -16.34 -16.82 -7.56
CA GLU A 247 -17.66 -17.35 -7.93
C GLU A 247 -18.63 -16.28 -8.45
N THR A 248 -18.34 -14.99 -8.22
CA THR A 248 -19.15 -13.86 -8.69
C THR A 248 -18.60 -13.19 -9.94
N LYS A 249 -17.49 -13.67 -10.51
CA LYS A 249 -16.90 -13.10 -11.73
C LYS A 249 -17.70 -13.48 -12.98
N ALA A 250 -18.00 -12.49 -13.83
CA ALA A 250 -18.65 -12.68 -15.13
C ALA A 250 -17.61 -12.93 -16.24
N PRO A 251 -17.98 -13.63 -17.34
CA PRO A 251 -17.10 -13.82 -18.49
C PRO A 251 -16.70 -12.50 -19.17
N LYS A 252 -15.43 -12.40 -19.58
CA LYS A 252 -14.89 -11.35 -20.45
C LYS A 252 -14.59 -11.93 -21.84
N HIS A 253 -14.82 -11.14 -22.88
CA HIS A 253 -14.49 -11.48 -24.26
C HIS A 253 -13.43 -10.51 -24.77
N ASP A 254 -12.22 -11.02 -25.01
CA ASP A 254 -11.07 -10.20 -25.38
C ASP A 254 -11.17 -9.65 -26.81
N VAL A 255 -10.68 -8.43 -26.98
CA VAL A 255 -10.48 -7.80 -28.28
C VAL A 255 -9.35 -8.52 -29.03
N ASP A 256 -9.56 -8.75 -30.32
CA ASP A 256 -8.55 -9.24 -31.26
C ASP A 256 -7.87 -8.07 -31.97
N TRP A 257 -8.65 -7.18 -32.58
CA TRP A 257 -8.14 -5.97 -33.22
C TRP A 257 -9.15 -4.82 -33.22
N ILE A 258 -8.65 -3.60 -33.41
CA ILE A 258 -9.46 -2.39 -33.61
C ILE A 258 -9.06 -1.65 -34.89
N ILE A 259 -9.96 -0.82 -35.43
CA ILE A 259 -9.61 0.24 -36.38
C ILE A 259 -9.63 1.57 -35.63
N ALA A 260 -8.44 2.10 -35.36
CA ALA A 260 -8.26 3.31 -34.57
C ALA A 260 -8.51 4.60 -35.38
N TRP A 261 -8.51 5.74 -34.68
CA TRP A 261 -8.75 7.07 -35.26
C TRP A 261 -7.76 7.48 -36.36
N THR A 262 -6.57 6.87 -36.38
CA THR A 262 -5.54 7.02 -37.43
C THR A 262 -5.94 6.37 -38.75
N GLY A 263 -6.95 5.49 -38.76
CA GLY A 263 -7.28 4.65 -39.92
C GLY A 263 -6.38 3.41 -40.04
N ASN A 264 -5.63 3.09 -38.98
CA ASN A 264 -4.85 1.87 -38.89
C ASN A 264 -5.65 0.77 -38.19
N LYS A 265 -5.49 -0.47 -38.67
CA LYS A 265 -5.95 -1.67 -37.99
C LYS A 265 -4.82 -2.20 -37.12
N ILE A 266 -5.09 -2.36 -35.83
CA ILE A 266 -4.07 -2.67 -34.81
C ILE A 266 -4.47 -3.95 -34.08
N GLN A 267 -3.53 -4.90 -33.98
CA GLN A 267 -3.66 -6.18 -33.30
C GLN A 267 -2.40 -6.41 -32.45
N ASP A 268 -2.58 -6.68 -31.15
CA ASP A 268 -1.48 -6.97 -30.21
C ASP A 268 -0.32 -5.95 -30.26
N GLY A 269 -0.64 -4.65 -30.40
CA GLY A 269 0.36 -3.57 -30.49
C GLY A 269 0.90 -3.30 -31.90
N GLU A 270 0.57 -4.13 -32.88
CA GLU A 270 1.14 -4.07 -34.24
C GLU A 270 0.13 -3.54 -35.26
N ILE A 271 0.60 -2.68 -36.15
CA ILE A 271 -0.20 -2.21 -37.30
C ILE A 271 -0.22 -3.30 -38.38
N ILE A 272 -1.37 -3.93 -38.57
CA ILE A 272 -1.56 -4.99 -39.57
C ILE A 272 -2.15 -4.49 -40.90
N GLU A 273 -2.77 -3.31 -40.91
CA GLU A 273 -3.30 -2.64 -42.11
C GLU A 273 -3.36 -1.12 -41.90
N THR A 274 -3.10 -0.32 -42.95
CA THR A 274 -3.09 1.16 -42.89
C THR A 274 -4.02 1.77 -43.92
N GLY A 275 -4.44 3.03 -43.70
CA GLY A 275 -5.18 3.81 -44.69
C GLY A 275 -6.63 3.36 -44.92
N LEU A 276 -7.26 2.76 -43.90
CA LEU A 276 -8.67 2.38 -43.95
C LEU A 276 -9.58 3.63 -43.95
N ALA A 277 -10.79 3.49 -44.51
CA ALA A 277 -11.67 4.63 -44.71
C ALA A 277 -12.18 5.18 -43.36
N ASP A 278 -12.53 6.47 -43.31
CA ASP A 278 -13.12 7.08 -42.10
C ASP A 278 -14.40 6.35 -41.64
N ALA A 279 -15.13 5.76 -42.59
CA ALA A 279 -16.30 4.94 -42.31
C ALA A 279 -15.97 3.59 -41.63
N ASP A 280 -14.72 3.18 -41.55
CA ASP A 280 -14.30 1.94 -40.89
C ASP A 280 -13.75 2.17 -39.47
N LYS A 281 -13.42 3.43 -39.14
CA LYS A 281 -12.95 3.83 -37.80
C LYS A 281 -13.98 3.53 -36.72
N GLY A 282 -13.51 3.03 -35.58
CA GLY A 282 -14.34 2.59 -34.45
C GLY A 282 -14.83 1.15 -34.56
N THR A 283 -14.35 0.38 -35.54
CA THR A 283 -14.64 -1.05 -35.64
C THR A 283 -13.82 -1.84 -34.63
N VAL A 284 -14.45 -2.79 -33.96
CA VAL A 284 -13.83 -3.68 -32.97
C VAL A 284 -14.15 -5.12 -33.34
N GLN A 285 -13.13 -5.98 -33.31
CA GLN A 285 -13.26 -7.43 -33.46
C GLN A 285 -12.83 -8.12 -32.18
N LEU A 286 -13.63 -9.09 -31.72
CA LEU A 286 -13.28 -9.98 -30.62
C LEU A 286 -12.60 -11.25 -31.11
N LYS A 287 -11.80 -11.87 -30.24
CA LYS A 287 -11.17 -13.19 -30.49
C LYS A 287 -12.24 -14.27 -30.68
N ASP A 288 -13.36 -14.16 -29.96
CA ASP A 288 -14.54 -14.99 -30.18
C ASP A 288 -15.36 -14.48 -31.37
N THR A 289 -15.05 -15.03 -32.55
CA THR A 289 -15.76 -14.74 -33.81
C THR A 289 -17.16 -15.37 -33.91
N GLN A 290 -17.61 -16.12 -32.91
CA GLN A 290 -18.96 -16.71 -32.86
C GLN A 290 -19.91 -15.88 -31.99
N LEU A 291 -19.41 -14.87 -31.28
CA LEU A 291 -20.22 -14.04 -30.39
C LEU A 291 -21.25 -13.21 -31.17
N ASN A 292 -22.51 -13.30 -30.78
CA ASN A 292 -23.62 -12.57 -31.37
C ASN A 292 -24.55 -11.99 -30.29
N GLY A 293 -25.14 -10.83 -30.55
CA GLY A 293 -26.12 -10.19 -29.66
C GLY A 293 -25.59 -8.91 -29.01
N VAL A 294 -26.32 -8.39 -28.03
CA VAL A 294 -25.93 -7.16 -27.31
C VAL A 294 -25.00 -7.49 -26.16
N TYR A 295 -23.91 -6.73 -26.08
CA TYR A 295 -22.90 -6.77 -25.02
C TYR A 295 -22.51 -5.34 -24.64
N LEU A 296 -21.88 -5.20 -23.48
CA LEU A 296 -21.28 -3.97 -23.02
C LEU A 296 -19.80 -3.94 -23.40
N ILE A 297 -19.27 -2.78 -23.77
CA ILE A 297 -17.84 -2.57 -24.05
C ILE A 297 -17.28 -1.39 -23.25
N ASN A 298 -15.97 -1.45 -22.98
CA ASN A 298 -15.19 -0.37 -22.38
C ASN A 298 -14.12 0.12 -23.36
N TYR A 299 -14.02 1.43 -23.55
CA TYR A 299 -13.10 2.03 -24.51
C TYR A 299 -12.75 3.48 -24.15
N ALA A 300 -11.75 4.05 -24.81
CA ALA A 300 -11.46 5.47 -24.74
C ALA A 300 -11.11 6.04 -26.11
N VAL A 301 -11.34 7.35 -26.26
CA VAL A 301 -11.19 8.07 -27.53
C VAL A 301 -10.27 9.27 -27.38
N LYS A 302 -9.59 9.67 -28.46
CA LYS A 302 -8.85 10.95 -28.56
C LYS A 302 -9.79 12.03 -29.12
N LEU A 303 -10.69 12.54 -28.26
CA LEU A 303 -11.72 13.49 -28.69
C LEU A 303 -11.10 14.87 -29.00
N PRO A 304 -11.42 15.51 -30.14
CA PRO A 304 -10.96 16.88 -30.41
C PRO A 304 -11.49 17.91 -29.41
N VAL A 305 -10.73 19.00 -29.21
CA VAL A 305 -11.05 20.06 -28.24
C VAL A 305 -12.36 20.77 -28.58
N GLU A 306 -12.66 20.96 -29.87
CA GLU A 306 -13.93 21.55 -30.34
C GLU A 306 -15.17 20.71 -30.01
N HIS A 307 -14.97 19.44 -29.63
CA HIS A 307 -16.03 18.52 -29.22
C HIS A 307 -16.03 18.28 -27.69
N GLY A 308 -15.22 19.02 -26.93
CA GLY A 308 -15.12 18.90 -25.47
C GLY A 308 -13.98 17.99 -24.99
N GLY A 309 -13.08 17.59 -25.89
CA GLY A 309 -11.83 16.94 -25.52
C GLY A 309 -10.85 17.87 -24.80
N TYR A 310 -9.75 17.29 -24.31
CA TYR A 310 -8.68 18.01 -23.63
C TYR A 310 -7.34 17.73 -24.34
N GLU A 311 -6.49 18.73 -24.45
CA GLU A 311 -5.15 18.61 -25.02
C GLU A 311 -4.12 18.88 -23.92
N PHE A 312 -3.25 17.90 -23.65
CA PHE A 312 -2.13 18.09 -22.74
C PHE A 312 -1.18 19.12 -23.32
N LYS A 313 -0.82 20.12 -22.53
CA LYS A 313 0.27 21.01 -22.91
C LYS A 313 1.60 20.29 -22.77
N ARG A 314 2.60 20.81 -23.47
CA ARG A 314 3.99 20.45 -23.18
C ARG A 314 4.31 20.73 -21.71
N ASN A 315 5.01 19.79 -21.10
CA ASN A 315 5.41 19.72 -19.71
C ASN A 315 4.26 19.68 -18.70
N GLU A 316 3.04 19.38 -19.16
CA GLU A 316 1.91 19.18 -18.26
C GLU A 316 1.98 17.79 -17.60
N PRO A 317 1.81 17.70 -16.27
CA PRO A 317 1.63 16.43 -15.58
C PRO A 317 0.37 15.69 -16.05
N TRP A 318 0.47 14.38 -16.19
CA TRP A 318 -0.62 13.53 -16.64
C TRP A 318 -0.48 12.10 -16.14
N HIS A 319 -1.61 11.37 -16.14
CA HIS A 319 -1.66 9.95 -15.85
C HIS A 319 -1.69 9.17 -17.16
N ASN A 320 -0.96 8.04 -17.27
CA ASN A 320 -0.84 7.33 -18.54
C ASN A 320 -1.57 5.97 -18.65
N ARG A 321 -2.08 5.41 -17.55
CA ARG A 321 -2.72 4.08 -17.54
C ARG A 321 -3.97 4.04 -16.65
N PRO A 322 -4.99 3.20 -16.93
CA PRO A 322 -5.23 2.52 -18.20
C PRO A 322 -5.61 3.48 -19.33
N VAL A 323 -5.74 4.78 -19.03
CA VAL A 323 -6.06 5.86 -19.96
C VAL A 323 -5.12 7.06 -19.74
N HIS A 324 -4.93 7.84 -20.79
CA HIS A 324 -4.16 9.08 -20.80
C HIS A 324 -5.03 10.26 -20.32
N THR A 325 -4.94 10.68 -19.06
CA THR A 325 -5.84 11.69 -18.49
C THR A 325 -5.12 12.82 -17.74
N PRO A 326 -5.67 14.05 -17.74
CA PRO A 326 -5.11 15.16 -16.96
C PRO A 326 -5.49 15.04 -15.49
N PHE A 327 -4.71 15.74 -14.65
CA PHE A 327 -5.02 15.94 -13.25
C PHE A 327 -5.79 17.25 -13.08
N LEU A 328 -7.09 17.15 -12.81
CA LEU A 328 -7.99 18.30 -12.67
C LEU A 328 -8.29 18.66 -11.21
N GLY A 329 -7.89 17.82 -10.25
CA GLY A 329 -8.04 17.99 -8.81
C GLY A 329 -6.81 18.62 -8.16
N SER A 330 -6.56 18.24 -6.89
CA SER A 330 -5.43 18.71 -6.11
C SER A 330 -4.12 17.97 -6.47
N LYS A 331 -3.01 18.39 -5.84
CA LYS A 331 -1.72 17.69 -5.95
C LYS A 331 -1.76 16.24 -5.46
N ASN A 332 -2.79 15.81 -4.73
CA ASN A 332 -2.92 14.44 -4.24
C ASN A 332 -3.32 13.47 -5.36
N GLN A 333 -3.74 13.95 -6.53
CA GLN A 333 -3.85 13.10 -7.73
C GLN A 333 -2.49 12.73 -8.33
N TYR A 334 -1.42 13.46 -7.97
CA TYR A 334 -0.09 13.10 -8.42
C TYR A 334 0.41 11.88 -7.65
N GLY A 335 1.19 11.07 -8.34
CA GLY A 335 1.90 9.95 -7.75
C GLY A 335 3.26 9.82 -8.39
N ASN A 336 4.15 9.11 -7.72
CA ASN A 336 5.48 8.83 -8.22
C ASN A 336 5.86 7.34 -8.12
N ALA A 337 6.90 6.95 -8.87
CA ALA A 337 7.64 5.73 -8.61
C ALA A 337 8.65 6.01 -7.50
N ALA A 338 8.64 5.22 -6.44
CA ALA A 338 9.33 5.59 -5.20
C ALA A 338 10.87 5.65 -5.35
N ASP A 339 11.45 4.97 -6.35
CA ASP A 339 12.87 5.04 -6.70
C ASP A 339 13.28 6.42 -7.25
N ALA A 340 12.38 7.10 -7.97
CA ALA A 340 12.62 8.42 -8.51
C ALA A 340 12.89 9.46 -7.41
N GLU A 341 12.15 9.40 -6.29
CA GLU A 341 12.43 10.22 -5.10
C GLU A 341 13.83 9.94 -4.54
N LEU A 342 14.23 8.67 -4.48
CA LEU A 342 15.53 8.30 -3.91
C LEU A 342 16.68 8.85 -4.74
N TRP A 343 16.57 8.83 -6.06
CA TRP A 343 17.55 9.48 -6.93
C TRP A 343 17.45 11.00 -6.86
N PHE A 344 16.25 11.57 -6.71
CA PHE A 344 16.11 13.00 -6.54
C PHE A 344 16.76 13.51 -5.23
N ILE A 345 16.75 12.69 -4.17
CA ILE A 345 17.51 12.92 -2.93
C ILE A 345 19.01 13.04 -3.23
N ASP A 346 19.64 12.09 -3.95
CA ASP A 346 21.07 12.20 -4.30
C ASP A 346 21.34 13.37 -5.26
N ALA A 347 20.43 13.65 -6.20
CA ALA A 347 20.53 14.81 -7.10
C ALA A 347 20.56 16.14 -6.32
N CYS A 348 19.61 16.34 -5.41
CA CYS A 348 19.53 17.53 -4.55
C CYS A 348 20.73 17.61 -3.62
N TYR A 349 21.16 16.49 -3.04
CA TYR A 349 22.34 16.42 -2.20
C TYR A 349 23.60 16.83 -2.95
N LEU A 350 23.85 16.28 -4.14
CA LEU A 350 25.00 16.64 -4.97
C LEU A 350 24.99 18.12 -5.36
N LEU A 351 23.86 18.66 -5.82
CA LEU A 351 23.74 20.08 -6.17
C LEU A 351 23.94 20.99 -4.96
N TRP A 352 23.42 20.62 -3.80
CA TRP A 352 23.66 21.35 -2.55
C TRP A 352 25.14 21.33 -2.17
N ARG A 353 25.81 20.16 -2.22
CA ARG A 353 27.27 20.06 -1.98
C ARG A 353 28.06 20.92 -2.95
N ILE A 354 27.71 20.89 -4.24
CA ILE A 354 28.41 21.59 -5.31
C ILE A 354 28.28 23.11 -5.16
N THR A 355 27.08 23.60 -4.85
CA THR A 355 26.74 25.04 -4.94
C THR A 355 26.65 25.75 -3.61
N GLY A 356 26.31 25.04 -2.53
CA GLY A 356 25.95 25.61 -1.23
C GLY A 356 24.58 26.32 -1.21
N GLU A 357 23.80 26.26 -2.29
CA GLU A 357 22.53 27.01 -2.38
C GLU A 357 21.41 26.34 -1.55
N VAL A 358 20.68 27.16 -0.79
CA VAL A 358 19.67 26.71 0.18
C VAL A 358 18.48 25.98 -0.49
N LYS A 359 18.11 26.36 -1.72
CA LYS A 359 16.98 25.75 -2.44
C LYS A 359 17.15 24.25 -2.65
N TYR A 360 18.39 23.79 -2.91
CA TYR A 360 18.68 22.37 -3.08
C TYR A 360 18.61 21.61 -1.75
N LYS A 361 19.02 22.25 -0.64
CA LYS A 361 18.87 21.66 0.70
C LYS A 361 17.42 21.53 1.12
N GLN A 362 16.61 22.56 0.88
CA GLN A 362 15.17 22.53 1.18
C GLN A 362 14.45 21.46 0.36
N ALA A 363 14.78 21.35 -0.93
CA ALA A 363 14.23 20.28 -1.78
C ALA A 363 14.68 18.89 -1.32
N LEU A 364 15.96 18.73 -0.96
CA LEU A 364 16.50 17.50 -0.37
C LEU A 364 15.73 17.10 0.90
N ASP A 365 15.48 18.05 1.80
CA ASP A 365 14.76 17.79 3.05
C ASP A 365 13.32 17.34 2.82
N CYS A 366 12.61 17.99 1.88
CA CYS A 366 11.24 17.62 1.53
C CYS A 366 11.17 16.28 0.78
N ALA A 367 12.13 16.01 -0.11
CA ALA A 367 12.22 14.74 -0.82
C ALA A 367 12.50 13.59 0.14
N PHE A 368 13.39 13.78 1.13
CA PHE A 368 13.59 12.79 2.18
C PHE A 368 12.36 12.61 3.06
N TYR A 369 11.72 13.70 3.52
CA TYR A 369 10.48 13.63 4.31
C TYR A 369 9.45 12.76 3.60
N THR A 370 9.17 13.10 2.33
CA THR A 370 8.19 12.42 1.47
C THR A 370 8.58 10.96 1.24
N ALA A 371 9.84 10.67 0.88
CA ALA A 371 10.32 9.30 0.70
C ALA A 371 10.25 8.45 1.98
N HIS A 372 10.48 9.08 3.14
CA HIS A 372 10.50 8.41 4.42
C HIS A 372 9.09 8.09 4.95
N GLU A 373 8.07 8.88 4.60
CA GLU A 373 6.65 8.53 4.83
C GLU A 373 6.32 7.14 4.30
N TYR A 374 6.88 6.76 3.15
CA TYR A 374 6.64 5.45 2.51
C TYR A 374 7.24 4.26 3.27
N THR A 375 8.13 4.52 4.23
CA THR A 375 8.74 3.47 5.05
C THR A 375 7.86 3.06 6.23
N TYR A 376 6.83 3.85 6.51
CA TYR A 376 5.82 3.60 7.53
C TYR A 376 4.63 2.89 6.88
N ILE A 377 4.91 1.72 6.30
CA ILE A 377 3.92 0.92 5.57
C ILE A 377 2.82 0.48 6.55
N ASP A 378 1.55 0.69 6.15
CA ASP A 378 0.34 0.44 6.96
C ASP A 378 0.24 1.28 8.24
N ALA A 379 1.16 2.22 8.46
CA ALA A 379 1.19 3.03 9.67
C ALA A 379 0.00 3.96 9.83
N THR A 380 -0.52 4.41 8.69
CA THR A 380 -1.67 5.30 8.64
C THR A 380 -2.97 4.54 8.58
N ASP A 381 -2.96 3.22 8.42
CA ASP A 381 -4.18 2.42 8.36
C ASP A 381 -4.97 2.54 9.67
N LYS A 382 -6.28 2.46 9.58
CA LYS A 382 -7.18 2.44 10.73
C LYS A 382 -8.21 1.34 10.52
N PHE A 383 -8.69 0.71 11.59
CA PHE A 383 -9.80 -0.23 11.48
C PHE A 383 -11.08 0.49 11.03
N PHE A 384 -11.33 1.66 11.62
CA PHE A 384 -12.36 2.62 11.22
C PHE A 384 -11.80 4.03 11.39
N ARG A 385 -12.21 4.96 10.51
CA ARG A 385 -11.60 6.28 10.39
C ARG A 385 -12.63 7.39 10.43
N ARG A 386 -12.27 8.46 11.13
CA ARG A 386 -12.84 9.79 10.95
C ARG A 386 -12.32 10.42 9.66
N SER A 387 -13.21 10.73 8.72
CA SER A 387 -12.85 11.34 7.44
C SER A 387 -13.96 12.24 6.94
N THR A 388 -13.61 13.48 6.59
CA THR A 388 -14.53 14.45 5.95
C THR A 388 -14.58 14.30 4.43
N ALA A 389 -13.74 13.43 3.85
CA ALA A 389 -13.66 13.21 2.41
C ALA A 389 -14.29 11.89 1.96
N ALA A 390 -14.39 10.90 2.85
CA ALA A 390 -15.02 9.62 2.52
C ALA A 390 -16.55 9.73 2.62
N ASP A 391 -17.28 9.06 1.73
CA ASP A 391 -18.75 8.95 1.79
C ASP A 391 -19.22 7.61 2.38
N THR A 392 -18.31 6.66 2.59
CA THR A 392 -18.57 5.31 3.14
C THR A 392 -17.98 5.17 4.56
N PRO A 393 -18.61 4.40 5.48
CA PRO A 393 -18.01 4.06 6.77
C PRO A 393 -16.76 3.16 6.66
N PHE A 394 -16.61 2.43 5.55
CA PHE A 394 -15.57 1.42 5.35
C PHE A 394 -14.46 1.95 4.44
N THR A 395 -13.48 2.63 5.02
CA THR A 395 -12.43 3.34 4.28
C THR A 395 -11.15 2.53 4.08
N ASP A 396 -10.84 1.63 5.00
CA ASP A 396 -9.54 0.96 5.07
C ASP A 396 -9.74 -0.58 5.05
N GLY A 397 -9.12 -1.24 4.07
CA GLY A 397 -9.19 -2.70 3.90
C GLY A 397 -10.60 -3.27 3.69
N ILE A 398 -10.82 -4.51 4.11
CA ILE A 398 -12.08 -5.25 3.95
C ILE A 398 -12.86 -5.23 5.27
N SER A 399 -14.05 -4.66 5.23
CA SER A 399 -14.94 -4.52 6.39
C SER A 399 -16.29 -5.20 6.18
N TYR A 400 -16.95 -5.55 7.28
CA TYR A 400 -18.27 -6.17 7.32
C TYR A 400 -19.09 -5.56 8.45
N ASP A 401 -20.41 -5.61 8.31
CA ASP A 401 -21.35 -5.34 9.38
C ASP A 401 -22.41 -6.43 9.50
N PHE A 402 -22.98 -6.56 10.69
CA PHE A 402 -24.09 -7.47 10.97
C PHE A 402 -24.78 -7.11 12.29
N ASP A 403 -26.04 -7.51 12.41
CA ASP A 403 -26.92 -7.18 13.52
C ASP A 403 -27.45 -8.43 14.20
N TYR A 404 -27.75 -8.32 15.50
CA TYR A 404 -28.55 -9.29 16.24
C TYR A 404 -29.73 -8.58 16.94
N PRO A 405 -30.99 -8.94 16.62
CA PRO A 405 -31.39 -9.93 15.61
C PRO A 405 -31.07 -9.48 14.18
N ASP A 406 -30.84 -10.44 13.27
CA ASP A 406 -30.45 -10.22 11.88
C ASP A 406 -31.54 -9.58 11.00
N THR A 407 -32.74 -9.41 11.56
CA THR A 407 -33.86 -8.70 10.95
C THR A 407 -33.75 -7.18 11.07
N VAL A 408 -32.86 -6.68 11.94
CA VAL A 408 -32.56 -5.26 12.08
C VAL A 408 -31.44 -4.91 11.11
N SER A 409 -31.47 -3.70 10.55
CA SER A 409 -30.38 -3.21 9.71
C SER A 409 -30.00 -1.81 10.13
N ALA A 410 -28.71 -1.62 10.42
CA ALA A 410 -28.16 -0.30 10.66
C ALA A 410 -28.09 0.53 9.37
N THR A 411 -28.15 1.85 9.53
CA THR A 411 -27.88 2.79 8.44
C THR A 411 -26.68 3.67 8.80
N TYR A 412 -25.86 3.96 7.79
CA TYR A 412 -24.61 4.69 7.94
C TYR A 412 -24.65 6.07 7.30
N GLY A 413 -23.83 6.96 7.84
CA GLY A 413 -23.51 8.25 7.26
C GLY A 413 -22.23 8.79 7.88
N ARG A 414 -21.95 10.07 7.63
CA ARG A 414 -20.87 10.82 8.30
C ARG A 414 -21.36 12.19 8.72
N ASP A 415 -20.82 12.69 9.83
CA ASP A 415 -21.11 14.05 10.30
C ASP A 415 -20.08 15.08 9.81
N GLU A 416 -20.24 16.33 10.23
CA GLU A 416 -19.35 17.44 9.82
C GLU A 416 -17.89 17.28 10.28
N ASN A 417 -17.65 16.48 11.32
CA ASN A 417 -16.31 16.13 11.80
C ASN A 417 -15.75 14.91 11.08
N GLY A 418 -16.55 14.25 10.24
CA GLY A 418 -16.19 13.03 9.54
C GLY A 418 -16.35 11.76 10.37
N ASP A 419 -16.96 11.82 11.55
CA ASP A 419 -17.27 10.62 12.35
C ASP A 419 -18.32 9.78 11.64
N ILE A 420 -18.19 8.46 11.69
CA ILE A 420 -19.18 7.53 11.17
C ILE A 420 -20.42 7.64 12.04
N THR A 421 -21.55 8.03 11.46
CA THR A 421 -22.86 8.03 12.14
C THR A 421 -23.57 6.73 11.87
N ILE A 422 -24.12 6.11 12.92
CA ILE A 422 -24.83 4.84 12.86
C ILE A 422 -26.22 5.06 13.46
N HIS A 423 -27.25 4.71 12.72
CA HIS A 423 -28.62 4.71 13.20
C HIS A 423 -29.19 3.30 13.16
N VAL A 424 -29.68 2.83 14.32
CA VAL A 424 -30.29 1.51 14.47
C VAL A 424 -31.75 1.70 14.91
N PRO A 425 -32.73 1.22 14.13
CA PRO A 425 -34.14 1.62 14.25
C PRO A 425 -34.87 1.02 15.46
N GLU A 426 -34.28 0.02 16.13
CA GLU A 426 -34.86 -0.65 17.29
C GLU A 426 -33.76 -1.29 18.16
N ALA A 427 -34.16 -2.00 19.22
CA ALA A 427 -33.22 -2.66 20.12
C ALA A 427 -32.43 -3.77 19.41
N ALA A 428 -31.12 -3.60 19.28
CA ALA A 428 -30.24 -4.57 18.65
C ALA A 428 -28.80 -4.47 19.16
N GLN A 429 -28.01 -5.49 18.82
CA GLN A 429 -26.55 -5.46 18.89
C GLN A 429 -25.99 -5.35 17.47
N HIS A 430 -25.39 -4.20 17.17
CA HIS A 430 -24.77 -3.90 15.90
C HIS A 430 -23.26 -4.14 15.95
N PHE A 431 -22.71 -4.80 14.94
CA PHE A 431 -21.28 -5.07 14.84
C PHE A 431 -20.69 -4.44 13.58
N MET A 432 -19.51 -3.84 13.73
CA MET A 432 -18.64 -3.50 12.61
C MET A 432 -17.32 -4.26 12.77
N GLU A 433 -16.86 -4.91 11.71
CA GLU A 433 -15.69 -5.79 11.69
C GLU A 433 -14.72 -5.41 10.55
N GLN A 434 -13.43 -5.47 10.82
CA GLN A 434 -12.35 -5.23 9.86
C GLN A 434 -11.41 -6.45 9.81
N LYS A 435 -11.14 -7.02 8.62
CA LYS A 435 -10.27 -8.21 8.42
C LYS A 435 -8.95 -8.02 7.65
N ALA A 436 -8.72 -6.88 7.01
CA ALA A 436 -7.56 -6.68 6.12
C ALA A 436 -6.53 -5.64 6.60
N VAL A 437 -6.78 -4.97 7.73
CA VAL A 437 -5.84 -4.05 8.39
C VAL A 437 -5.18 -4.83 9.52
N ARG A 438 -3.87 -5.03 9.41
CA ARG A 438 -3.11 -5.92 10.30
C ARG A 438 -1.96 -5.19 10.95
N PHE A 439 -1.95 -5.13 12.29
CA PHE A 439 -0.85 -4.55 13.06
C PHE A 439 -0.03 -5.64 13.74
N ARG A 440 1.29 -5.50 13.71
CA ARG A 440 2.17 -6.25 14.61
C ARG A 440 2.31 -5.48 15.91
N ILE A 441 2.13 -6.14 17.03
CA ILE A 441 1.97 -5.52 18.34
C ILE A 441 2.94 -6.13 19.36
N ASN A 442 3.16 -5.39 20.44
CA ASN A 442 3.78 -5.89 21.66
C ASN A 442 2.94 -5.43 22.87
N LYS A 443 3.44 -5.67 24.08
CA LYS A 443 2.76 -5.28 25.33
C LYS A 443 2.61 -3.76 25.51
N ASP A 444 3.43 -2.97 24.83
CA ASP A 444 3.46 -1.50 24.94
C ASP A 444 2.50 -0.84 23.92
N SER A 445 2.05 -1.59 22.91
CA SER A 445 1.03 -1.15 21.96
C SER A 445 -0.32 -0.92 22.65
N LYS A 446 -1.15 -0.04 22.08
CA LYS A 446 -2.48 0.29 22.62
C LYS A 446 -3.55 0.25 21.54
N LEU A 447 -4.74 -0.20 21.90
CA LEU A 447 -5.93 -0.13 21.07
C LEU A 447 -6.61 1.23 21.28
N ARG A 448 -6.61 2.09 20.26
CA ARG A 448 -7.36 3.34 20.24
C ARG A 448 -8.75 3.08 19.67
N VAL A 449 -9.78 3.50 20.41
CA VAL A 449 -11.18 3.43 19.99
C VAL A 449 -11.89 4.73 20.31
N THR A 450 -12.59 5.29 19.33
CA THR A 450 -13.35 6.53 19.49
C THR A 450 -14.82 6.25 19.24
N TYR A 451 -15.69 6.40 20.25
CA TYR A 451 -17.13 6.19 20.08
C TYR A 451 -18.00 7.03 21.00
N GLY A 452 -19.27 7.18 20.63
CA GLY A 452 -20.36 7.77 21.42
C GLY A 452 -21.71 7.21 20.98
N GLY A 453 -22.77 7.51 21.71
CA GLY A 453 -24.12 7.05 21.38
C GLY A 453 -25.13 7.21 22.51
N VAL A 454 -26.42 7.22 22.14
CA VAL A 454 -27.55 7.32 23.07
C VAL A 454 -28.80 6.71 22.43
N CYS A 455 -29.60 6.01 23.22
CA CYS A 455 -30.91 5.53 22.78
C CYS A 455 -31.90 6.72 22.71
N LYS A 456 -32.90 6.66 21.81
CA LYS A 456 -33.91 7.74 21.68
C LYS A 456 -34.73 7.96 22.95
N ASN A 457 -34.85 6.95 23.80
CA ASN A 457 -35.50 7.03 25.11
C ASN A 457 -34.59 7.59 26.24
N GLY A 458 -33.32 7.91 25.93
CA GLY A 458 -32.32 8.41 26.89
C GLY A 458 -31.43 7.34 27.53
N ASP A 459 -31.68 6.06 27.26
CA ASP A 459 -30.87 4.96 27.79
C ASP A 459 -29.47 4.92 27.16
N PRO A 460 -28.47 4.39 27.88
CA PRO A 460 -27.10 4.32 27.38
C PRO A 460 -26.95 3.35 26.20
N VAL A 461 -25.98 3.64 25.33
CA VAL A 461 -25.42 2.70 24.36
C VAL A 461 -24.16 2.06 24.94
N TYR A 462 -24.10 0.74 24.83
CA TYR A 462 -23.00 -0.10 25.31
C TYR A 462 -22.02 -0.35 24.16
N CYS A 463 -20.73 -0.44 24.46
CA CYS A 463 -19.70 -0.75 23.48
C CYS A 463 -18.79 -1.86 23.98
N LYS A 464 -18.53 -2.87 23.14
CA LYS A 464 -17.52 -3.89 23.36
C LYS A 464 -16.58 -3.92 22.17
N VAL A 465 -15.28 -3.90 22.44
CA VAL A 465 -14.23 -3.98 21.42
C VAL A 465 -13.53 -5.31 21.53
N MET A 466 -13.19 -5.88 20.38
CA MET A 466 -12.60 -7.20 20.27
C MET A 466 -11.51 -7.20 19.19
N VAL A 467 -10.42 -7.89 19.46
CA VAL A 467 -9.31 -8.11 18.52
C VAL A 467 -8.93 -9.57 18.48
N ASN A 468 -8.75 -10.11 17.28
CA ASN A 468 -8.21 -11.45 17.09
C ASN A 468 -6.67 -11.34 17.01
N ILE A 469 -5.97 -11.85 18.03
CA ILE A 469 -4.51 -11.75 18.13
C ILE A 469 -3.85 -13.12 17.95
N ASN A 470 -3.07 -13.27 16.89
CA ASN A 470 -2.38 -14.52 16.57
C ASN A 470 -0.85 -14.37 16.57
N PRO A 471 -0.09 -15.46 16.82
CA PRO A 471 1.37 -15.42 16.80
C PRO A 471 1.95 -15.28 15.39
N LEU A 472 1.16 -15.60 14.36
CA LEU A 472 1.54 -15.52 12.95
C LEU A 472 0.58 -14.58 12.21
N LYS A 473 1.10 -13.87 11.21
CA LYS A 473 0.32 -13.04 10.28
C LYS A 473 -0.36 -13.90 9.21
N ALA A 474 -1.20 -14.83 9.62
CA ALA A 474 -1.89 -15.75 8.73
C ALA A 474 -3.34 -15.91 9.17
N ASP A 475 -4.23 -16.14 8.21
CA ASP A 475 -5.62 -16.50 8.49
C ASP A 475 -5.67 -17.95 9.01
N THR A 476 -5.26 -18.14 10.27
CA THR A 476 -5.24 -19.43 10.95
C THR A 476 -6.64 -19.83 11.41
N GLU A 477 -6.94 -21.13 11.43
CA GLU A 477 -8.18 -21.67 12.02
C GLU A 477 -8.28 -21.38 13.53
N GLU A 478 -7.15 -21.16 14.21
CA GLU A 478 -7.14 -20.78 15.62
C GLU A 478 -7.52 -19.29 15.76
N VAL A 479 -8.73 -19.06 16.28
CA VAL A 479 -9.30 -17.74 16.52
C VAL A 479 -9.07 -17.37 17.99
N ASN A 480 -8.23 -16.37 18.24
CA ASN A 480 -7.81 -15.94 19.56
C ASN A 480 -8.35 -14.54 19.87
N TRP A 481 -9.65 -14.46 20.13
CA TRP A 481 -10.30 -13.20 20.48
C TRP A 481 -9.95 -12.73 21.88
N TYR A 482 -9.50 -11.48 21.97
CA TYR A 482 -9.40 -10.70 23.18
C TYR A 482 -10.40 -9.55 23.10
N GLY A 483 -11.02 -9.17 24.21
CA GLY A 483 -11.98 -8.06 24.21
C GLY A 483 -12.08 -7.35 25.54
N LEU A 484 -12.74 -6.18 25.48
CA LEU A 484 -13.02 -5.32 26.61
C LEU A 484 -14.32 -4.56 26.35
N THR A 485 -15.19 -4.48 27.34
CA THR A 485 -16.35 -3.57 27.32
C THR A 485 -15.88 -2.19 27.72
N LEU A 486 -16.32 -1.14 27.02
CA LEU A 486 -15.96 0.25 27.31
C LEU A 486 -17.03 0.95 28.16
N PRO A 487 -16.69 2.07 28.84
CA PRO A 487 -17.67 2.84 29.62
C PRO A 487 -18.87 3.30 28.78
N ARG A 488 -20.08 2.91 29.20
CA ARG A 488 -21.35 3.25 28.53
C ARG A 488 -21.45 4.72 28.13
N SER A 489 -22.01 5.00 26.96
CA SER A 489 -22.29 6.36 26.51
C SER A 489 -23.76 6.72 26.72
N THR A 490 -24.03 7.90 27.25
CA THR A 490 -25.39 8.49 27.36
C THR A 490 -25.54 9.75 26.50
N VAL A 491 -24.52 10.06 25.69
CA VAL A 491 -24.46 11.21 24.80
C VAL A 491 -23.98 10.78 23.43
N ASN A 492 -24.44 11.47 22.39
CA ASN A 492 -24.07 11.17 21.00
C ASN A 492 -22.79 11.91 20.54
N THR A 493 -21.93 12.30 21.48
CA THR A 493 -20.60 12.87 21.24
C THR A 493 -19.55 11.79 21.46
N VAL A 494 -18.57 11.69 20.58
CA VAL A 494 -17.53 10.67 20.71
C VAL A 494 -16.56 10.95 21.86
N LYS A 495 -16.01 9.90 22.44
CA LYS A 495 -14.88 9.92 23.37
C LYS A 495 -13.81 8.94 22.90
N GLN A 496 -12.54 9.34 22.98
CA GLN A 496 -11.39 8.50 22.67
C GLN A 496 -10.95 7.70 23.90
N TYR A 497 -10.64 6.42 23.68
CA TYR A 497 -10.09 5.49 24.66
C TYR A 497 -8.79 4.89 24.09
N ASP A 498 -7.67 5.10 24.78
CA ASP A 498 -6.39 4.45 24.46
C ASP A 498 -6.16 3.32 25.47
N ILE A 499 -6.44 2.08 25.04
CA ILE A 499 -6.52 0.90 25.89
C ILE A 499 -5.21 0.13 25.80
N ASP A 500 -4.49 0.00 26.92
CA ASP A 500 -3.33 -0.90 26.97
C ASP A 500 -3.76 -2.33 26.62
N LEU A 501 -3.04 -3.02 25.74
CA LEU A 501 -3.44 -4.37 25.32
C LEU A 501 -3.47 -5.37 26.49
N GLY A 502 -2.71 -5.08 27.57
CA GLY A 502 -2.77 -5.79 28.86
C GLY A 502 -4.12 -5.74 29.58
N GLN A 503 -5.06 -4.91 29.14
CA GLN A 503 -6.43 -4.85 29.64
C GLN A 503 -7.40 -5.74 28.86
N LEU A 504 -7.02 -6.19 27.65
CA LEU A 504 -7.89 -7.02 26.82
C LEU A 504 -7.83 -8.46 27.31
N SER A 505 -8.98 -9.00 27.68
CA SER A 505 -9.13 -10.36 28.20
C SER A 505 -9.57 -11.33 27.11
N ARG A 506 -9.05 -12.56 27.10
CA ARG A 506 -9.47 -13.60 26.16
C ARG A 506 -10.96 -13.91 26.33
N ILE A 507 -11.69 -14.08 25.23
CA ILE A 507 -13.15 -14.30 25.24
C ILE A 507 -13.52 -15.77 25.43
N THR A 508 -12.78 -16.67 24.78
CA THR A 508 -12.98 -18.13 24.84
C THR A 508 -11.78 -18.83 25.45
N THR A 509 -12.03 -19.95 26.13
CA THR A 509 -11.01 -20.89 26.60
C THR A 509 -10.32 -21.59 25.41
N PRO A 510 -9.15 -22.24 25.62
CA PRO A 510 -8.53 -23.08 24.59
C PRO A 510 -9.43 -24.22 24.07
N ALA A 511 -10.46 -24.62 24.83
CA ALA A 511 -11.43 -25.63 24.42
C ALA A 511 -12.59 -25.06 23.57
N GLY A 512 -12.64 -23.73 23.38
CA GLY A 512 -13.67 -23.04 22.61
C GLY A 512 -14.91 -22.62 23.41
N GLU A 513 -14.92 -22.82 24.73
CA GLU A 513 -16.01 -22.38 25.61
C GLU A 513 -15.81 -20.92 26.05
N ASP A 514 -16.88 -20.12 26.15
CA ASP A 514 -16.81 -18.74 26.63
C ASP A 514 -16.38 -18.67 28.10
N TYR A 515 -15.54 -17.69 28.44
CA TYR A 515 -15.31 -17.36 29.85
C TYR A 515 -16.57 -16.76 30.48
N LEU A 516 -16.91 -17.18 31.70
CA LEU A 516 -18.12 -16.77 32.43
C LEU A 516 -17.90 -15.43 33.14
N ILE A 517 -17.70 -14.37 32.36
CA ILE A 517 -17.59 -12.99 32.86
C ILE A 517 -18.97 -12.41 33.18
N ALA A 518 -19.00 -11.37 34.01
CA ALA A 518 -20.23 -10.71 34.42
C ALA A 518 -20.94 -10.08 33.22
N GLU A 519 -22.23 -10.40 33.09
CA GLU A 519 -23.06 -9.93 31.98
C GLU A 519 -24.53 -9.82 32.42
N ALA A 520 -25.16 -8.68 32.12
CA ALA A 520 -26.55 -8.41 32.50
C ALA A 520 -27.55 -9.50 32.03
N ARG A 521 -27.34 -10.08 30.84
CA ARG A 521 -28.22 -11.12 30.27
C ARG A 521 -28.19 -12.45 31.05
N ALA A 522 -27.17 -12.65 31.87
CA ALA A 522 -27.02 -13.81 32.74
C ALA A 522 -27.48 -13.52 34.18
N CYS A 523 -28.09 -12.36 34.45
CA CYS A 523 -28.49 -11.94 35.78
C CYS A 523 -30.01 -11.84 35.91
N SER A 524 -30.52 -12.15 37.11
CA SER A 524 -31.91 -11.91 37.52
C SER A 524 -31.95 -11.70 39.03
N ASP A 525 -33.09 -11.26 39.54
CA ASP A 525 -33.26 -10.96 40.96
C ASP A 525 -34.66 -11.31 41.49
N TYR A 526 -34.83 -11.20 42.81
CA TYR A 526 -36.12 -11.18 43.48
C TYR A 526 -36.03 -10.43 44.82
N GLY A 527 -37.19 -10.17 45.44
CA GLY A 527 -37.28 -9.60 46.79
C GLY A 527 -36.83 -8.14 46.88
N GLY A 528 -36.86 -7.40 45.77
CA GLY A 528 -36.50 -5.98 45.73
C GLY A 528 -35.01 -5.70 45.55
N CYS A 529 -34.18 -6.74 45.34
CA CYS A 529 -32.81 -6.57 44.88
C CYS A 529 -32.78 -5.76 43.58
N THR A 530 -31.86 -4.82 43.47
CA THR A 530 -31.60 -4.10 42.22
C THR A 530 -30.18 -4.37 41.80
N TRP A 531 -29.90 -4.35 40.50
CA TRP A 531 -28.55 -4.59 40.01
C TRP A 531 -28.31 -3.83 38.72
N GLU A 532 -27.04 -3.55 38.46
CA GLU A 532 -26.60 -3.01 37.20
C GLU A 532 -25.24 -3.55 36.79
N GLU A 533 -25.10 -3.78 35.50
CA GLU A 533 -23.79 -3.98 34.88
C GLU A 533 -23.00 -2.64 34.98
N ARG A 534 -21.68 -2.67 35.17
CA ARG A 534 -20.82 -1.47 35.24
C ARG A 534 -19.47 -1.78 34.62
N PHE A 535 -18.80 -0.75 34.11
CA PHE A 535 -17.37 -0.81 33.79
C PHE A 535 -16.58 -0.41 35.04
N GLU A 536 -15.56 -1.19 35.36
CA GLU A 536 -14.66 -0.90 36.47
C GLU A 536 -13.20 -1.13 36.08
N ASP A 537 -12.33 -0.22 36.52
CA ASP A 537 -10.88 -0.38 36.47
C ASP A 537 -10.36 -1.03 37.75
N SER A 538 -9.22 -1.73 37.68
CA SER A 538 -8.54 -2.33 38.84
C SER A 538 -9.27 -3.49 39.53
N ILE A 539 -9.90 -4.37 38.76
CA ILE A 539 -10.53 -5.62 39.22
C ILE A 539 -9.47 -6.68 39.54
N TYR A 540 -9.58 -7.38 40.67
CA TYR A 540 -8.78 -8.53 41.21
C TYR A 540 -7.25 -8.49 41.05
N ASP A 541 -6.71 -8.36 39.84
CA ASP A 541 -5.30 -8.26 39.49
C ASP A 541 -4.91 -6.95 38.79
N GLY A 542 -5.79 -5.94 38.84
CA GLY A 542 -5.57 -4.63 38.25
C GLY A 542 -6.18 -4.46 36.85
N ARG A 543 -6.85 -5.49 36.31
CA ARG A 543 -7.51 -5.42 35.00
C ARG A 543 -8.73 -4.49 35.00
N ALA A 544 -9.09 -4.00 33.82
CA ALA A 544 -10.37 -3.37 33.54
C ALA A 544 -11.36 -4.39 33.01
N GLY A 545 -12.66 -4.17 33.25
CA GLY A 545 -13.68 -5.07 32.74
C GLY A 545 -15.10 -4.72 33.14
N THR A 546 -16.01 -5.58 32.71
CA THR A 546 -17.42 -5.52 33.12
C THR A 546 -17.61 -6.24 34.44
N VAL A 547 -18.34 -5.61 35.35
CA VAL A 547 -18.84 -6.19 36.60
C VAL A 547 -20.35 -6.06 36.65
N VAL A 548 -21.03 -6.89 37.44
CA VAL A 548 -22.43 -6.65 37.79
C VAL A 548 -22.49 -6.43 39.28
N GLU A 549 -23.02 -5.27 39.67
CA GLU A 549 -23.18 -4.84 41.05
C GLU A 549 -24.65 -4.90 41.42
N ALA A 550 -24.95 -5.61 42.52
CA ALA A 550 -26.27 -5.79 43.07
C ALA A 550 -26.37 -5.13 44.45
N GLU A 551 -27.49 -4.47 44.71
CA GLU A 551 -27.87 -3.88 45.99
C GLU A 551 -29.06 -4.65 46.56
N PHE A 552 -28.91 -5.11 47.80
CA PHE A 552 -29.88 -5.90 48.54
C PHE A 552 -30.54 -5.01 49.59
N PRO A 553 -31.84 -4.70 49.48
CA PRO A 553 -32.51 -3.83 50.45
C PRO A 553 -32.62 -4.46 51.84
N ASP A 554 -32.79 -5.79 51.92
CA ASP A 554 -32.87 -6.58 53.14
C ASP A 554 -32.49 -8.06 52.91
N ASP A 555 -32.65 -8.91 53.94
CA ASP A 555 -32.34 -10.34 53.92
C ASP A 555 -33.39 -11.23 53.21
N SER A 556 -34.47 -10.65 52.69
CA SER A 556 -35.47 -11.35 51.87
C SER A 556 -35.15 -11.30 50.37
N ALA A 557 -34.19 -10.46 49.97
CA ALA A 557 -33.76 -10.24 48.60
C ALA A 557 -32.72 -11.26 48.13
N GLY A 558 -32.72 -11.56 46.82
CA GLY A 558 -31.76 -12.48 46.24
C GLY A 558 -31.33 -12.07 44.84
N PHE A 559 -30.05 -12.27 44.54
CA PHE A 559 -29.47 -12.04 43.22
C PHE A 559 -29.10 -13.37 42.58
N ILE A 560 -29.38 -13.55 41.30
CA ILE A 560 -29.19 -14.81 40.57
C ILE A 560 -28.14 -14.59 39.50
N ILE A 561 -27.12 -15.45 39.48
CA ILE A 561 -26.15 -15.58 38.40
C ILE A 561 -26.49 -16.87 37.65
N GLY A 562 -27.02 -16.72 36.44
CA GLY A 562 -27.41 -17.80 35.54
C GLY A 562 -26.29 -18.21 34.59
N PHE A 563 -26.37 -19.45 34.10
CA PHE A 563 -25.46 -20.01 33.11
C PHE A 563 -26.14 -20.27 31.76
N TRP A 564 -27.29 -19.60 31.55
CA TRP A 564 -28.19 -19.76 30.39
C TRP A 564 -27.57 -19.31 29.06
N LEU A 565 -26.47 -18.56 29.11
CA LEU A 565 -25.74 -18.12 27.91
C LEU A 565 -24.72 -19.17 27.42
N THR A 566 -24.47 -20.22 28.20
CA THR A 566 -23.59 -21.32 27.80
C THR A 566 -24.33 -22.30 26.89
N ALA A 567 -23.59 -23.04 26.06
CA ALA A 567 -24.19 -23.99 25.11
C ALA A 567 -25.03 -25.10 25.77
N GLU A 568 -24.68 -25.51 26.98
CA GLU A 568 -25.45 -26.49 27.77
C GLU A 568 -26.44 -25.82 28.74
N GLU A 569 -26.47 -24.49 28.79
CA GLU A 569 -27.22 -23.68 29.75
C GLU A 569 -26.88 -24.01 31.22
N LYS A 570 -25.77 -24.71 31.45
CA LYS A 570 -25.32 -25.23 32.75
C LYS A 570 -23.80 -25.29 32.85
N VAL A 571 -23.26 -25.06 34.04
CA VAL A 571 -21.82 -25.21 34.33
C VAL A 571 -21.58 -25.80 35.71
N LYS A 572 -20.36 -26.28 35.94
CA LYS A 572 -19.88 -26.64 37.27
C LYS A 572 -19.24 -25.43 37.93
N PRO A 573 -19.90 -24.72 38.88
CA PRO A 573 -19.26 -23.63 39.60
C PRO A 573 -18.16 -24.18 40.53
N VAL A 574 -16.94 -23.68 40.37
CA VAL A 574 -15.75 -24.04 41.16
C VAL A 574 -15.06 -22.83 41.80
N SER A 575 -15.30 -21.62 41.30
CA SER A 575 -14.82 -20.38 41.93
C SER A 575 -15.65 -19.18 41.51
N ILE A 576 -15.52 -18.08 42.25
CA ILE A 576 -16.10 -16.78 41.90
C ILE A 576 -15.14 -15.66 42.29
N VAL A 577 -15.03 -14.64 41.42
CA VAL A 577 -14.34 -13.38 41.72
C VAL A 577 -15.39 -12.32 42.03
N TYR A 578 -15.38 -11.82 43.26
CA TYR A 578 -16.36 -10.86 43.76
C TYR A 578 -15.75 -9.83 44.72
N ARG A 579 -16.51 -8.78 44.99
CA ARG A 579 -16.35 -7.91 46.16
C ARG A 579 -17.68 -7.76 46.88
N ALA A 580 -17.63 -7.57 48.19
CA ALA A 580 -18.80 -7.37 49.02
C ALA A 580 -18.49 -6.46 50.21
N ASP A 581 -19.52 -5.80 50.74
CA ASP A 581 -19.46 -4.99 51.97
C ASP A 581 -20.10 -5.67 53.19
N ALA A 582 -20.69 -6.85 53.00
CA ALA A 582 -21.30 -7.70 54.01
C ALA A 582 -20.97 -9.19 53.75
N ASP A 583 -21.33 -10.08 54.68
CA ASP A 583 -21.24 -11.52 54.48
C ASP A 583 -22.44 -12.01 53.64
N PHE A 584 -22.14 -12.77 52.59
CA PHE A 584 -23.12 -13.35 51.67
C PHE A 584 -22.98 -14.87 51.61
N ASN A 585 -23.99 -15.52 51.05
CA ASN A 585 -24.03 -16.95 50.78
C ASN A 585 -24.25 -17.18 49.29
N LEU A 586 -23.40 -17.98 48.66
CA LEU A 586 -23.64 -18.52 47.33
C LEU A 586 -24.37 -19.85 47.47
N ARG A 587 -25.63 -19.91 47.02
CA ARG A 587 -26.52 -21.06 47.12
C ARG A 587 -26.75 -21.73 45.76
N LEU A 588 -26.80 -23.05 45.73
CA LEU A 588 -27.28 -23.84 44.59
C LEU A 588 -28.18 -25.00 45.04
N VAL A 589 -28.89 -25.60 44.08
CA VAL A 589 -29.64 -26.85 44.25
C VAL A 589 -28.84 -27.97 43.58
N ASP A 590 -28.57 -29.07 44.29
CA ASP A 590 -27.83 -30.20 43.75
C ASP A 590 -28.72 -31.15 42.92
N SER A 591 -28.15 -32.20 42.33
CA SER A 591 -28.88 -33.12 41.43
C SER A 591 -29.95 -33.94 42.14
N ASP A 592 -29.90 -34.03 43.47
CA ASP A 592 -30.85 -34.76 44.31
C ASP A 592 -31.93 -33.83 44.89
N ASN A 593 -31.92 -32.54 44.51
CA ASN A 593 -32.76 -31.42 44.97
C ASN A 593 -32.46 -30.89 46.39
N TRP A 594 -31.27 -31.17 46.94
CA TRP A 594 -30.84 -30.55 48.19
C TRP A 594 -30.23 -29.17 47.94
N ARG A 595 -30.59 -28.20 48.80
CA ARG A 595 -30.03 -26.84 48.77
C ARG A 595 -28.77 -26.75 49.61
N TRP A 596 -27.70 -26.26 49.01
CA TRP A 596 -26.40 -26.07 49.63
C TRP A 596 -25.93 -24.63 49.47
N TRP A 597 -25.10 -24.16 50.39
CA TRP A 597 -24.50 -22.84 50.29
C TRP A 597 -23.03 -22.81 50.73
N TRP A 598 -22.27 -21.87 50.16
CA TRP A 598 -20.91 -21.51 50.56
C TRP A 598 -20.89 -20.10 51.11
N MET A 599 -20.16 -19.90 52.21
CA MET A 599 -19.93 -18.56 52.76
C MET A 599 -19.07 -17.75 51.79
N LEU A 600 -19.53 -16.53 51.49
CA LEU A 600 -18.80 -15.48 50.79
C LEU A 600 -18.58 -14.32 51.78
N PRO A 601 -17.45 -14.31 52.51
CA PRO A 601 -17.21 -13.30 53.54
C PRO A 601 -17.10 -11.88 52.98
N ASN A 602 -17.43 -10.89 53.82
CA ASN A 602 -17.19 -9.48 53.54
C ASN A 602 -15.73 -9.25 53.11
N THR A 603 -15.55 -8.71 51.90
CA THR A 603 -14.22 -8.46 51.34
C THR A 603 -13.72 -7.04 51.61
N ASN A 604 -14.47 -6.24 52.38
CA ASN A 604 -14.27 -4.80 52.59
C ASN A 604 -14.19 -4.04 51.25
N ASN A 605 -15.05 -4.40 50.30
CA ASN A 605 -15.07 -3.86 48.94
C ASN A 605 -13.79 -4.10 48.12
N GLU A 606 -12.90 -4.99 48.54
CA GLU A 606 -11.76 -5.45 47.74
C GLU A 606 -12.15 -6.65 46.89
N TRP A 607 -11.63 -6.72 45.65
CA TRP A 607 -11.82 -7.88 44.80
C TRP A 607 -11.07 -9.11 45.32
N ARG A 608 -11.78 -10.22 45.49
CA ARG A 608 -11.23 -11.50 45.97
C ARG A 608 -11.77 -12.66 45.12
N GLN A 609 -10.95 -13.70 44.96
CA GLN A 609 -11.38 -14.98 44.40
C GLN A 609 -11.63 -15.95 45.54
N VAL A 610 -12.76 -16.64 45.50
CA VAL A 610 -13.09 -17.75 46.41
C VAL A 610 -13.27 -19.02 45.61
N THR A 611 -12.71 -20.11 46.11
CA THR A 611 -12.89 -21.48 45.57
C THR A 611 -14.06 -22.14 46.27
N LEU A 612 -14.94 -22.78 45.50
CA LEU A 612 -16.14 -23.46 45.99
C LEU A 612 -15.85 -24.95 46.20
N ASN A 613 -15.15 -25.28 47.30
CA ASN A 613 -14.84 -26.67 47.63
C ASN A 613 -16.11 -27.40 48.14
N PRO A 614 -16.54 -28.53 47.55
CA PRO A 614 -17.69 -29.30 48.04
C PRO A 614 -17.65 -29.66 49.53
N ASP A 615 -16.46 -29.88 50.10
CA ASP A 615 -16.29 -30.21 51.53
C ASP A 615 -16.60 -29.03 52.47
N GLU A 616 -16.63 -27.80 51.95
CA GLU A 616 -16.92 -26.57 52.68
C GLU A 616 -18.38 -26.12 52.52
N ALA A 617 -19.17 -26.85 51.72
CA ALA A 617 -20.57 -26.56 51.51
C ALA A 617 -21.40 -26.87 52.76
N THR A 618 -22.28 -25.94 53.13
CA THR A 618 -23.22 -26.13 54.24
C THR A 618 -24.62 -26.43 53.73
N LEU A 619 -25.25 -27.47 54.30
CA LEU A 619 -26.62 -27.83 53.97
C LEU A 619 -27.58 -26.74 54.45
N SER A 620 -28.38 -26.18 53.55
CA SER A 620 -29.36 -25.13 53.88
C SER A 620 -30.37 -25.64 54.91
N GLY A 621 -30.73 -24.79 55.88
CA GLY A 621 -31.79 -25.08 56.85
C GLY A 621 -33.20 -25.13 56.22
N TYR A 622 -33.37 -24.51 55.06
CA TYR A 622 -34.61 -24.54 54.28
C TYR A 622 -34.46 -25.51 53.09
N GLN A 623 -35.26 -26.58 53.09
CA GLN A 623 -35.30 -27.64 52.08
C GLN A 623 -36.75 -27.86 51.62
N PRO A 624 -37.23 -27.17 50.57
CA PRO A 624 -38.63 -27.27 50.15
C PRO A 624 -38.99 -28.60 49.48
N ASP A 625 -38.01 -29.30 48.92
CA ASP A 625 -38.19 -30.54 48.17
C ASP A 625 -37.89 -31.81 49.00
N HIS A 626 -37.54 -31.63 50.27
CA HIS A 626 -37.24 -32.70 51.22
C HIS A 626 -37.98 -32.51 52.55
N THR A 627 -38.36 -33.61 53.17
CA THR A 627 -38.95 -33.59 54.51
C THR A 627 -37.86 -33.77 55.57
N ASP A 628 -38.14 -33.38 56.82
CA ASP A 628 -37.21 -33.56 57.94
C ASP A 628 -36.84 -35.05 58.22
N ALA A 629 -37.58 -36.00 57.63
CA ALA A 629 -37.35 -37.44 57.75
C ALA A 629 -36.34 -37.99 56.72
N ASP A 630 -36.02 -37.24 55.66
CA ASP A 630 -35.11 -37.69 54.61
C ASP A 630 -33.66 -37.73 55.13
N PRO A 631 -32.85 -38.76 54.78
CA PRO A 631 -31.45 -38.84 55.21
C PRO A 631 -30.65 -37.64 54.70
N LYS A 632 -30.12 -36.84 55.62
CA LYS A 632 -29.35 -35.64 55.26
C LYS A 632 -28.01 -36.03 54.60
N PRO A 633 -27.73 -35.57 53.37
CA PRO A 633 -26.45 -35.80 52.72
C PRO A 633 -25.31 -35.09 53.45
N SER A 634 -24.09 -35.61 53.33
CA SER A 634 -22.88 -35.04 53.96
C SER A 634 -22.08 -34.10 53.06
N ALA A 635 -22.37 -34.09 51.75
CA ALA A 635 -21.74 -33.23 50.74
C ALA A 635 -22.72 -33.05 49.56
N PRO A 636 -22.62 -31.94 48.80
CA PRO A 636 -23.46 -31.70 47.64
C PRO A 636 -23.15 -32.67 46.49
N ASN A 637 -24.18 -33.17 45.81
CA ASN A 637 -24.05 -34.06 44.65
C ASN A 637 -24.46 -33.35 43.35
N PHE A 638 -23.52 -32.68 42.68
CA PHE A 638 -23.78 -32.00 41.41
C PHE A 638 -22.62 -32.14 40.43
N ASP A 639 -22.97 -32.19 39.14
CA ASP A 639 -22.02 -32.03 38.05
C ASP A 639 -22.09 -30.62 37.48
N LYS A 640 -23.23 -30.22 36.90
CA LYS A 640 -23.49 -28.88 36.40
C LYS A 640 -24.85 -28.36 36.88
N VAL A 641 -24.94 -27.05 37.15
CA VAL A 641 -26.17 -26.33 37.54
C VAL A 641 -26.45 -25.23 36.53
N ASP A 642 -27.71 -24.82 36.40
CA ASP A 642 -28.17 -23.75 35.51
C ASP A 642 -28.04 -22.35 36.12
N GLN A 643 -27.94 -22.24 37.45
CA GLN A 643 -27.75 -20.98 38.15
C GLN A 643 -27.20 -21.15 39.57
N VAL A 644 -26.69 -20.05 40.13
CA VAL A 644 -26.42 -19.87 41.56
C VAL A 644 -27.17 -18.64 42.09
N THR A 645 -27.51 -18.63 43.38
CA THR A 645 -28.17 -17.50 44.04
C THR A 645 -27.27 -16.91 45.13
N ILE A 646 -27.06 -15.60 45.10
CA ILE A 646 -26.38 -14.82 46.14
C ILE A 646 -27.43 -14.27 47.12
N LEU A 647 -27.18 -14.44 48.41
CA LEU A 647 -28.09 -14.08 49.50
C LEU A 647 -27.29 -13.45 50.65
N PRO A 648 -27.79 -12.43 51.35
CA PRO A 648 -27.17 -11.99 52.61
C PRO A 648 -27.16 -13.11 53.66
N ASP A 649 -26.09 -13.26 54.44
CA ASP A 649 -26.02 -14.28 55.51
C ASP A 649 -26.82 -13.88 56.76
N SER A 650 -27.02 -12.58 56.96
CA SER A 650 -27.78 -12.02 58.08
C SER A 650 -28.63 -10.83 57.63
N THR A 651 -29.47 -10.31 58.53
CA THR A 651 -30.23 -9.09 58.27
C THR A 651 -29.28 -7.93 58.00
N VAL A 652 -29.30 -7.47 56.76
CA VAL A 652 -28.51 -6.34 56.26
C VAL A 652 -29.43 -5.18 55.87
N ASP A 653 -28.89 -3.96 55.85
CA ASP A 653 -29.56 -2.75 55.38
C ASP A 653 -28.77 -2.23 54.18
N HIS A 654 -29.32 -2.34 52.97
CA HIS A 654 -28.68 -1.93 51.71
C HIS A 654 -27.26 -2.49 51.50
N ALA A 655 -27.09 -3.83 51.53
CA ALA A 655 -25.79 -4.46 51.28
C ALA A 655 -25.46 -4.55 49.79
N HIS A 656 -24.18 -4.47 49.45
CA HIS A 656 -23.67 -4.50 48.08
C HIS A 656 -22.82 -5.73 47.79
N PHE A 657 -23.08 -6.35 46.64
CA PHE A 657 -22.29 -7.45 46.10
C PHE A 657 -22.01 -7.19 44.63
N ALA A 658 -20.75 -7.29 44.21
CA ALA A 658 -20.40 -7.24 42.79
C ALA A 658 -19.55 -8.45 42.40
N TYR A 659 -19.78 -9.00 41.21
CA TYR A 659 -18.96 -10.08 40.67
C TYR A 659 -18.37 -9.71 39.31
N TYR A 660 -17.22 -10.30 39.01
CA TYR A 660 -16.50 -10.15 37.75
C TYR A 660 -16.56 -11.43 36.90
N CYS A 661 -16.29 -12.60 37.48
CA CYS A 661 -16.37 -13.86 36.76
C CYS A 661 -16.64 -15.05 37.68
N VAL A 662 -17.17 -16.12 37.08
CA VAL A 662 -17.32 -17.44 37.70
C VAL A 662 -16.30 -18.39 37.04
N ASN A 663 -15.74 -19.31 37.82
CA ASN A 663 -14.69 -20.24 37.41
C ASN A 663 -13.40 -19.54 37.01
N ASP A 664 -12.97 -19.71 35.76
CA ASP A 664 -11.66 -19.27 35.30
C ASP A 664 -11.59 -17.76 35.07
N ILE A 665 -10.51 -17.17 35.56
CA ILE A 665 -10.18 -15.78 35.30
C ILE A 665 -9.60 -15.69 33.88
N PRO A 666 -10.19 -14.91 32.95
CA PRO A 666 -9.68 -14.80 31.59
C PRO A 666 -8.23 -14.32 31.56
N PRO A 667 -7.34 -14.91 30.75
CA PRO A 667 -5.99 -14.37 30.57
C PRO A 667 -6.04 -13.08 29.76
N VAL A 668 -5.20 -12.10 30.13
CA VAL A 668 -5.00 -10.86 29.37
C VAL A 668 -3.85 -11.00 28.35
N PHE A 669 -3.80 -10.13 27.35
CA PHE A 669 -2.67 -10.09 26.42
C PHE A 669 -1.43 -9.42 27.05
N ASN A 670 -0.35 -10.18 27.26
CA ASN A 670 0.90 -9.65 27.84
C ASN A 670 2.14 -10.24 27.13
N LYS A 671 2.12 -10.27 25.80
CA LYS A 671 3.22 -10.81 24.98
C LYS A 671 3.99 -9.67 24.30
N ASP A 672 5.28 -9.88 24.10
CA ASP A 672 6.15 -8.94 23.35
C ASP A 672 6.00 -9.05 21.82
N ASP A 673 5.15 -9.97 21.34
CA ASP A 673 4.87 -10.16 19.92
C ASP A 673 3.47 -10.75 19.68
N GLY A 674 2.87 -10.36 18.56
CA GLY A 674 1.55 -10.79 18.11
C GLY A 674 1.08 -9.99 16.90
N TYR A 675 0.12 -10.53 16.17
CA TYR A 675 -0.52 -9.86 15.03
C TYR A 675 -2.01 -9.73 15.29
N ILE A 676 -2.53 -8.51 15.22
CA ILE A 676 -3.97 -8.29 15.12
C ILE A 676 -4.39 -8.58 13.69
N LEU A 677 -5.27 -9.56 13.53
CA LEU A 677 -5.78 -9.98 12.22
C LEU A 677 -7.20 -9.48 11.96
N THR A 678 -7.95 -9.23 13.03
CA THR A 678 -9.33 -8.78 12.94
C THR A 678 -9.62 -7.85 14.09
N PHE A 679 -10.30 -6.75 13.82
CA PHE A 679 -10.89 -5.87 14.82
C PHE A 679 -12.41 -5.91 14.70
N ARG A 680 -13.10 -5.87 15.83
CA ARG A 680 -14.56 -5.78 15.87
C ARG A 680 -14.99 -4.82 16.97
N ILE A 681 -15.91 -3.91 16.64
CA ILE A 681 -16.62 -3.05 17.59
C ILE A 681 -18.09 -3.47 17.59
N ALA A 682 -18.66 -3.65 18.79
CA ALA A 682 -20.04 -4.04 19.00
C ALA A 682 -20.77 -2.96 19.80
N LEU A 683 -21.84 -2.40 19.25
CA LEU A 683 -22.68 -1.39 19.87
C LEU A 683 -24.04 -2.00 20.22
N ARG A 684 -24.54 -1.77 21.44
CA ARG A 684 -25.83 -2.33 21.89
C ARG A 684 -26.69 -1.26 22.53
N GLY A 685 -27.94 -1.16 22.09
CA GLY A 685 -28.97 -0.30 22.68
C GLY A 685 -30.21 -1.11 23.08
N GLY A 686 -30.87 -0.70 24.16
CA GLY A 686 -32.12 -1.33 24.64
C GLY A 686 -33.38 -0.88 23.89
N ALA A 687 -33.24 0.08 22.98
CA ALA A 687 -34.29 0.65 22.12
C ALA A 687 -33.63 1.20 20.84
N GLU A 688 -34.39 1.87 19.97
CA GLU A 688 -33.85 2.68 18.86
C GLU A 688 -32.71 3.58 19.36
N PHE A 689 -31.58 3.61 18.65
CA PHE A 689 -30.41 4.39 19.07
C PHE A 689 -29.62 5.01 17.92
N ASP A 690 -28.96 6.12 18.23
CA ASP A 690 -27.92 6.69 17.39
C ASP A 690 -26.56 6.49 18.06
N ALA A 691 -25.55 6.18 17.26
CA ALA A 691 -24.17 6.09 17.70
C ALA A 691 -23.22 6.77 16.71
N LYS A 692 -22.01 7.06 17.19
CA LYS A 692 -20.92 7.57 16.39
C LYS A 692 -19.64 6.78 16.65
N VAL A 693 -18.88 6.54 15.59
CA VAL A 693 -17.55 5.91 15.64
C VAL A 693 -16.56 6.81 14.90
N GLY A 694 -15.50 7.21 15.60
CA GLY A 694 -14.38 7.96 15.02
C GLY A 694 -13.22 7.02 14.68
N ASP A 695 -11.99 7.44 15.00
CA ASP A 695 -10.82 6.62 14.78
C ASP A 695 -10.75 5.39 15.71
N CYS A 696 -10.65 4.21 15.09
CA CYS A 696 -10.30 2.95 15.72
C CYS A 696 -8.99 2.43 15.10
N THR A 697 -7.91 2.30 15.87
CA THR A 697 -6.59 1.85 15.35
C THR A 697 -5.70 1.31 16.47
N ILE A 698 -4.48 0.91 16.14
CA ILE A 698 -3.41 0.63 17.11
C ILE A 698 -2.42 1.79 17.11
N VAL A 699 -2.04 2.25 18.31
CA VAL A 699 -0.92 3.18 18.50
C VAL A 699 0.24 2.44 19.17
N ASP A 700 1.45 2.98 19.00
CA ASP A 700 2.69 2.36 19.50
C ASP A 700 2.87 0.90 19.03
N TYR A 701 2.41 0.60 17.81
CA TYR A 701 2.59 -0.71 17.16
C TYR A 701 4.02 -0.86 16.64
N ARG A 702 4.40 -2.11 16.35
CA ARG A 702 5.71 -2.43 15.79
C ARG A 702 5.73 -2.16 14.29
N LEU A 703 6.80 -1.49 13.82
CA LEU A 703 7.00 -1.15 12.41
C LEU A 703 7.51 -2.31 11.54
N ASP A 704 7.74 -3.49 12.13
CA ASP A 704 8.23 -4.70 11.44
C ASP A 704 7.10 -5.72 11.19
N SER A 705 5.92 -5.22 10.78
CA SER A 705 4.75 -6.02 10.38
C SER A 705 4.92 -6.71 9.02
N LEU A 706 5.95 -6.31 8.27
CA LEU A 706 6.37 -6.85 6.99
C LEU A 706 7.88 -7.09 7.04
N ALA A 707 8.35 -8.09 6.29
CA ALA A 707 9.78 -8.40 6.23
C ALA A 707 10.58 -7.17 5.77
N TYR A 708 11.75 -6.96 6.39
CA TYR A 708 12.66 -5.85 6.09
C TYR A 708 12.07 -4.44 6.30
N CYS A 709 11.01 -4.33 7.11
CA CYS A 709 10.44 -3.06 7.54
C CYS A 709 10.80 -2.75 9.00
N PRO A 710 10.98 -1.47 9.36
CA PRO A 710 10.93 -0.32 8.46
C PRO A 710 12.24 -0.17 7.66
N GLY A 711 12.21 0.53 6.52
CA GLY A 711 13.41 0.81 5.71
C GLY A 711 13.26 0.52 4.22
N THR A 712 12.71 -0.64 3.90
CA THR A 712 12.49 -1.06 2.50
C THR A 712 11.37 -0.22 1.87
N ILE A 713 11.63 0.30 0.67
CA ILE A 713 10.72 1.21 -0.03
C ILE A 713 9.82 0.38 -0.99
N PRO A 714 8.50 0.62 -1.02
CA PRO A 714 7.56 -0.04 -1.95
C PRO A 714 7.76 0.43 -3.41
N PHE A 715 6.93 -0.06 -4.34
CA PHE A 715 7.02 0.31 -5.76
C PHE A 715 6.58 1.77 -6.02
N THR A 716 5.42 2.15 -5.49
CA THR A 716 4.82 3.47 -5.74
C THR A 716 4.48 4.19 -4.44
N ASN A 717 4.24 5.49 -4.58
CA ASN A 717 3.78 6.39 -3.54
C ASN A 717 2.58 7.23 -3.97
N SER A 718 1.62 6.59 -4.65
CA SER A 718 0.39 7.26 -5.08
C SER A 718 -0.38 7.77 -3.85
N TYR A 719 -0.91 8.99 -3.91
CA TYR A 719 -1.77 9.56 -2.88
C TYR A 719 -3.24 9.46 -3.31
N LEU A 720 -4.15 9.52 -2.34
CA LEU A 720 -5.59 9.53 -2.61
C LEU A 720 -6.10 10.98 -2.62
N GLU A 721 -6.82 11.38 -3.68
CA GLU A 721 -7.42 12.70 -3.77
C GLU A 721 -8.40 12.94 -2.61
N GLY A 722 -8.34 14.14 -2.01
CA GLY A 722 -9.16 14.47 -0.84
C GLY A 722 -8.70 13.82 0.48
N SER A 723 -7.64 13.01 0.48
CA SER A 723 -7.09 12.38 1.68
C SER A 723 -5.61 12.73 1.88
N GLU A 724 -5.14 12.70 3.13
CA GLU A 724 -3.71 12.76 3.44
C GLU A 724 -3.04 11.37 3.43
N GLN A 725 -3.78 10.33 3.05
CA GLN A 725 -3.29 8.95 3.00
C GLN A 725 -2.48 8.66 1.73
N LEU A 726 -1.53 7.75 1.89
CA LEU A 726 -1.01 6.97 0.77
C LEU A 726 -2.14 6.07 0.24
N GLY A 727 -2.20 5.91 -1.06
CA GLY A 727 -3.12 4.98 -1.72
C GLY A 727 -2.92 3.56 -1.18
N ALA A 728 -3.99 2.78 -1.17
CA ALA A 728 -3.98 1.46 -0.53
C ALA A 728 -3.00 0.47 -1.21
N TRP A 729 -2.76 0.62 -2.51
CA TRP A 729 -1.83 -0.19 -3.30
C TRP A 729 -0.41 0.38 -3.23
N HIS A 730 0.53 -0.43 -2.75
CA HIS A 730 1.95 -0.07 -2.60
C HIS A 730 2.85 -0.87 -3.56
N GLY A 731 2.44 -2.10 -3.90
CA GLY A 731 3.20 -3.03 -4.74
C GLY A 731 4.36 -3.71 -4.00
N MET A 732 5.07 -4.60 -4.70
CA MET A 732 6.22 -5.31 -4.14
C MET A 732 7.46 -4.41 -4.03
N PRO A 733 8.33 -4.60 -3.02
CA PRO A 733 9.65 -4.00 -3.02
C PRO A 733 10.59 -4.72 -4.01
N TYR A 734 11.40 -3.94 -4.73
CA TYR A 734 12.40 -4.42 -5.68
C TYR A 734 13.81 -4.07 -5.20
N PRO A 735 14.81 -4.97 -5.26
CA PRO A 735 16.21 -4.61 -5.01
C PRO A 735 16.70 -3.45 -5.87
N GLY A 736 16.23 -3.37 -7.12
CA GLY A 736 16.55 -2.27 -8.04
C GLY A 736 15.99 -0.91 -7.63
N TYR A 737 15.01 -0.87 -6.71
CA TYR A 737 14.38 0.35 -6.19
C TYR A 737 15.00 0.81 -4.87
N GLN A 738 15.84 -0.03 -4.24
CA GLN A 738 16.44 0.31 -2.96
C GLN A 738 17.69 1.17 -3.14
N TYR A 739 17.78 2.26 -2.37
CA TYR A 739 18.90 3.20 -2.43
C TYR A 739 19.42 3.58 -1.03
N PRO A 740 20.23 2.71 -0.38
CA PRO A 740 20.55 2.83 1.05
C PRO A 740 21.33 4.10 1.42
N PHE A 741 21.89 4.78 0.42
CA PHE A 741 22.54 6.07 0.55
C PHE A 741 21.71 7.10 1.32
N MET A 742 20.37 7.15 1.14
CA MET A 742 19.52 8.14 1.80
C MET A 742 19.66 8.10 3.34
N TYR A 743 19.83 6.91 3.92
CA TYR A 743 19.97 6.73 5.37
C TYR A 743 21.41 6.93 5.88
N SER A 744 22.38 7.03 4.98
CA SER A 744 23.80 7.20 5.34
C SER A 744 24.18 8.66 5.64
N ILE A 745 23.36 9.63 5.19
CA ILE A 745 23.68 11.07 5.20
C ILE A 745 23.09 11.86 6.38
N HIS A 746 22.62 11.18 7.44
CA HIS A 746 22.02 11.83 8.61
C HIS A 746 23.04 12.24 9.68
N LYS A 747 22.65 13.26 10.47
CA LYS A 747 23.46 13.83 11.57
C LYS A 747 23.77 12.83 12.69
N ASP A 748 22.91 11.84 12.89
CA ASP A 748 22.99 10.82 13.93
C ASP A 748 22.52 9.45 13.36
N ASP A 749 22.37 8.46 14.23
CA ASP A 749 22.08 7.07 13.87
C ASP A 749 20.58 6.71 13.98
N ARG A 750 19.67 7.69 14.01
CA ARG A 750 18.22 7.44 14.12
C ARG A 750 17.66 6.52 13.03
N TYR A 751 18.28 6.50 11.84
CA TYR A 751 17.89 5.68 10.70
C TYR A 751 18.80 4.47 10.48
N LYS A 752 19.58 4.08 11.50
CA LYS A 752 20.44 2.90 11.40
C LYS A 752 19.63 1.62 11.17
N LEU A 753 18.48 1.46 11.83
CA LEU A 753 17.60 0.30 11.62
C LEU A 753 17.09 0.23 10.17
N TRP A 754 16.69 1.37 9.59
CA TRP A 754 16.23 1.47 8.19
C TRP A 754 17.34 1.09 7.22
N LEU A 755 18.56 1.59 7.46
CA LEU A 755 19.75 1.26 6.68
C LEU A 755 20.07 -0.24 6.76
N ASP A 756 20.12 -0.81 7.95
CA ASP A 756 20.47 -2.21 8.18
C ASP A 756 19.44 -3.14 7.52
N ASN A 757 18.13 -2.84 7.65
CA ASN A 757 17.06 -3.62 7.02
C ASN A 757 17.13 -3.58 5.49
N GLN A 758 17.37 -2.41 4.89
CA GLN A 758 17.47 -2.30 3.43
C GLN A 758 18.74 -2.99 2.89
N ILE A 759 19.84 -2.99 3.65
CA ILE A 759 21.06 -3.76 3.31
C ILE A 759 20.78 -5.27 3.41
N GLN A 760 20.08 -5.71 4.45
CA GLN A 760 19.73 -7.12 4.63
C GLN A 760 18.80 -7.60 3.51
N PHE A 761 17.84 -6.78 3.07
CA PHE A 761 16.98 -7.04 1.93
C PHE A 761 17.80 -7.30 0.64
N LEU A 762 18.77 -6.43 0.33
CA LEU A 762 19.67 -6.63 -0.81
C LEU A 762 20.47 -7.93 -0.67
N TYR A 763 21.05 -8.19 0.50
CA TYR A 763 21.86 -9.39 0.74
C TYR A 763 21.06 -10.69 0.63
N ASP A 764 19.87 -10.75 1.21
CA ASP A 764 19.02 -11.94 1.16
C ASP A 764 18.48 -12.20 -0.24
N SER A 765 18.26 -11.16 -1.05
CA SER A 765 17.90 -11.33 -2.46
C SER A 765 18.94 -12.15 -3.24
N GLN A 766 20.23 -11.98 -2.92
CA GLN A 766 21.34 -12.73 -3.52
C GLN A 766 21.36 -14.19 -3.06
N LEU A 767 21.12 -14.42 -1.77
CA LEU A 767 21.08 -15.77 -1.21
C LEU A 767 19.90 -16.56 -1.77
N ALA A 768 18.73 -15.92 -1.90
CA ALA A 768 17.56 -16.52 -2.52
C ALA A 768 17.81 -16.84 -4.01
N TYR A 769 18.41 -15.92 -4.76
CA TYR A 769 18.77 -16.15 -6.16
C TYR A 769 19.75 -17.33 -6.30
N GLN A 770 20.74 -17.43 -5.42
CA GLN A 770 21.65 -18.57 -5.40
C GLN A 770 20.91 -19.89 -5.17
N GLN A 771 19.90 -19.91 -4.29
CA GLN A 771 19.10 -21.11 -4.04
C GLN A 771 18.23 -21.48 -5.26
N GLN A 772 17.67 -20.50 -5.96
CA GLN A 772 16.78 -20.73 -7.11
C GLN A 772 17.54 -21.03 -8.42
N ILE A 773 18.67 -20.37 -8.67
CA ILE A 773 19.39 -20.37 -9.96
C ILE A 773 20.77 -21.07 -9.88
N GLY A 774 21.33 -21.18 -8.68
CA GLY A 774 22.67 -21.76 -8.45
C GLY A 774 23.83 -20.82 -8.76
N GLU A 775 23.60 -19.52 -8.87
CA GLU A 775 24.65 -18.49 -9.02
C GLU A 775 24.63 -17.51 -7.85
N LEU A 776 25.79 -17.23 -7.24
CA LEU A 776 25.93 -16.23 -6.18
C LEU A 776 26.53 -14.96 -6.77
N GLY A 777 25.75 -13.87 -6.75
CA GLY A 777 26.11 -12.58 -7.33
C GLY A 777 24.86 -11.79 -7.71
N PRO A 778 24.05 -12.27 -8.66
CA PRO A 778 22.74 -11.69 -8.93
C PRO A 778 21.75 -11.87 -7.78
N GLY A 779 20.73 -11.01 -7.72
CA GLY A 779 19.66 -11.08 -6.72
C GLY A 779 18.30 -11.42 -7.35
N CYS A 780 17.34 -11.87 -6.54
CA CYS A 780 15.95 -12.02 -6.97
C CYS A 780 15.36 -10.67 -7.41
N ALA A 781 14.36 -10.70 -8.29
CA ALA A 781 13.79 -9.49 -8.89
C ALA A 781 12.93 -8.70 -7.89
N ALA A 782 12.16 -9.39 -7.03
CA ALA A 782 11.27 -8.77 -6.05
C ALA A 782 11.06 -9.67 -4.82
N TYR A 783 10.48 -9.09 -3.76
CA TYR A 783 10.01 -9.83 -2.59
C TYR A 783 8.49 -9.71 -2.46
N ILE A 784 7.81 -10.82 -2.23
CA ILE A 784 6.35 -10.85 -2.10
C ILE A 784 6.02 -10.66 -0.62
N TRP A 785 5.71 -9.43 -0.21
CA TRP A 785 5.27 -9.18 1.16
C TRP A 785 3.95 -9.89 1.48
N ASN A 786 3.80 -10.33 2.73
CA ASN A 786 2.52 -10.79 3.27
C ASN A 786 1.53 -9.62 3.48
N ARG A 787 1.00 -9.15 2.35
CA ARG A 787 0.09 -8.01 2.18
C ARG A 787 -0.85 -8.31 1.01
N TRP A 788 -2.11 -7.88 1.12
CA TRP A 788 -3.18 -8.25 0.22
C TRP A 788 -2.95 -7.86 -1.25
N ASP A 789 -2.25 -6.75 -1.51
CA ASP A 789 -1.93 -6.23 -2.84
C ASP A 789 -0.75 -6.96 -3.51
N ASN A 790 -0.08 -7.86 -2.79
CA ASN A 790 1.07 -8.62 -3.30
C ASN A 790 0.78 -10.11 -3.54
N TYR A 791 -0.32 -10.65 -3.03
CA TYR A 791 -0.65 -12.09 -3.16
C TYR A 791 -0.84 -12.55 -4.61
N SER A 792 -1.16 -11.65 -5.55
CA SER A 792 -1.26 -11.99 -6.97
C SER A 792 0.09 -12.35 -7.61
N TYR A 793 1.22 -12.00 -6.98
CA TYR A 793 2.56 -12.24 -7.52
C TYR A 793 3.18 -13.55 -7.03
N GLY A 794 2.55 -14.25 -6.08
CA GLY A 794 2.98 -15.58 -5.62
C GLY A 794 2.81 -15.78 -4.11
N GLU A 795 3.56 -16.74 -3.56
CA GLU A 795 3.51 -17.08 -2.13
C GLU A 795 4.04 -15.93 -1.26
N ALA A 796 3.29 -15.57 -0.22
CA ALA A 796 3.66 -14.53 0.71
C ALA A 796 4.98 -14.84 1.46
N ASP A 797 5.72 -13.78 1.77
CA ASP A 797 7.02 -13.81 2.45
C ASP A 797 8.11 -14.61 1.70
N THR A 798 8.03 -14.65 0.36
CA THR A 798 9.02 -15.33 -0.51
C THR A 798 9.69 -14.38 -1.52
N TRP A 799 10.86 -14.80 -2.00
CA TRP A 799 11.58 -14.13 -3.08
C TRP A 799 11.15 -14.66 -4.44
N THR A 800 11.00 -13.77 -5.41
CA THR A 800 10.67 -14.11 -6.79
C THR A 800 11.71 -13.56 -7.77
N THR A 801 12.02 -14.34 -8.81
CA THR A 801 12.82 -13.87 -9.97
C THR A 801 11.96 -13.16 -11.01
N PHE A 802 10.66 -13.05 -10.76
CA PHE A 802 9.69 -12.33 -11.56
C PHE A 802 9.24 -11.04 -10.85
N HIS A 803 8.71 -10.08 -11.61
CA HIS A 803 8.15 -8.84 -11.08
C HIS A 803 6.67 -8.69 -11.43
N TRP A 804 6.33 -8.21 -12.63
CA TRP A 804 4.98 -8.09 -13.15
C TRP A 804 5.01 -8.18 -14.70
N GLY A 805 3.86 -8.38 -15.36
CA GLY A 805 3.75 -8.40 -16.82
C GLY A 805 3.98 -9.76 -17.47
N ASP A 806 4.62 -9.77 -18.65
CA ASP A 806 4.73 -10.91 -19.58
C ASP A 806 5.79 -11.96 -19.16
N ASP A 807 5.87 -12.28 -17.87
CA ASP A 807 6.78 -13.30 -17.32
C ASP A 807 8.30 -13.03 -17.49
N HIS A 808 8.74 -11.79 -17.78
CA HIS A 808 10.16 -11.44 -17.92
C HIS A 808 10.60 -10.24 -17.06
N PRO A 809 11.53 -10.37 -16.09
CA PRO A 809 12.00 -9.25 -15.27
C PRO A 809 12.77 -8.21 -16.09
N TRP A 810 12.61 -6.93 -15.77
CA TRP A 810 13.45 -5.90 -16.39
C TRP A 810 14.89 -5.97 -15.87
N ALA A 811 15.81 -6.41 -16.75
CA ALA A 811 17.22 -6.68 -16.45
C ALA A 811 17.98 -5.49 -15.79
N GLY A 812 17.55 -4.25 -16.05
CA GLY A 812 18.17 -3.03 -15.52
C GLY A 812 18.09 -2.88 -13.99
N TYR A 813 17.21 -3.61 -13.30
CA TYR A 813 17.13 -3.59 -11.83
C TYR A 813 18.36 -4.21 -11.15
N GLN A 814 18.99 -5.21 -11.77
CA GLN A 814 20.19 -5.86 -11.24
C GLN A 814 21.37 -4.88 -11.07
N PRO A 815 21.80 -4.16 -12.13
CA PRO A 815 22.88 -3.18 -11.99
C PRO A 815 22.54 -1.99 -11.11
N ARG A 816 21.26 -1.59 -11.03
CA ARG A 816 20.83 -0.52 -10.12
C ARG A 816 21.05 -0.90 -8.66
N ALA A 817 20.67 -2.13 -8.27
CA ALA A 817 20.88 -2.64 -6.91
C ALA A 817 22.38 -2.70 -6.53
N PHE A 818 23.22 -3.24 -7.42
CA PHE A 818 24.68 -3.26 -7.21
C PHE A 818 25.26 -1.85 -7.06
N HIS A 819 24.92 -0.94 -7.98
CA HIS A 819 25.38 0.44 -7.94
C HIS A 819 24.96 1.16 -6.64
N ALA A 820 23.70 1.02 -6.22
CA ALA A 820 23.17 1.62 -5.00
C ALA A 820 23.91 1.15 -3.74
N ALA A 821 24.19 -0.16 -3.65
CA ALA A 821 25.00 -0.73 -2.57
C ALA A 821 26.42 -0.11 -2.54
N CYS A 822 27.09 -0.01 -3.70
CA CYS A 822 28.43 0.59 -3.79
C CYS A 822 28.44 2.07 -3.42
N ARG A 823 27.42 2.83 -3.84
CA ARG A 823 27.24 4.24 -3.47
C ARG A 823 27.10 4.41 -1.95
N CYS A 824 26.33 3.55 -1.31
CA CYS A 824 26.17 3.53 0.15
C CYS A 824 27.50 3.22 0.85
N TRP A 825 28.22 2.19 0.40
CA TRP A 825 29.53 1.82 0.97
C TRP A 825 30.51 2.99 0.93
N TYR A 826 30.60 3.68 -0.22
CA TYR A 826 31.45 4.86 -0.35
C TYR A 826 31.08 5.96 0.67
N GLU A 827 29.80 6.28 0.81
CA GLU A 827 29.36 7.36 1.70
C GLU A 827 29.60 7.04 3.18
N LEU A 828 29.30 5.81 3.61
CA LEU A 828 29.58 5.35 4.98
C LEU A 828 31.09 5.44 5.28
N LYS A 829 31.93 4.97 4.36
CA LYS A 829 33.37 4.98 4.53
C LYS A 829 33.92 6.40 4.61
N LEU A 830 33.44 7.31 3.76
CA LEU A 830 33.87 8.70 3.75
C LEU A 830 33.50 9.43 5.04
N ARG A 831 32.34 9.09 5.63
CA ARG A 831 31.84 9.65 6.89
C ARG A 831 32.47 9.02 8.14
N GLY A 832 33.27 7.96 7.97
CA GLY A 832 33.81 7.20 9.09
C GLY A 832 32.74 6.46 9.91
N LYS A 833 31.57 6.18 9.32
CA LYS A 833 30.53 5.35 9.93
C LYS A 833 30.86 3.87 9.77
N ASP A 834 30.28 3.04 10.63
CA ASP A 834 30.39 1.59 10.52
C ASP A 834 29.81 1.12 9.18
N VAL A 835 30.56 0.24 8.51
CA VAL A 835 30.15 -0.38 7.24
C VAL A 835 29.64 -1.79 7.57
N PRO A 836 28.34 -2.09 7.38
CA PRO A 836 27.81 -3.42 7.66
C PRO A 836 28.50 -4.50 6.83
N GLU A 837 28.84 -5.63 7.45
CA GLU A 837 29.51 -6.75 6.77
C GLU A 837 28.67 -7.28 5.59
N ALA A 838 27.35 -7.42 5.78
CA ALA A 838 26.41 -7.85 4.75
C ALA A 838 26.48 -6.97 3.48
N LEU A 839 26.69 -5.66 3.63
CA LEU A 839 26.84 -4.74 2.49
C LEU A 839 28.09 -5.06 1.68
N THR A 840 29.24 -5.19 2.34
CA THR A 840 30.50 -5.51 1.65
C THR A 840 30.47 -6.91 1.05
N THR A 841 29.89 -7.89 1.72
CA THR A 841 29.73 -9.26 1.20
C THR A 841 28.83 -9.28 -0.03
N TYR A 842 27.69 -8.58 -0.01
CA TYR A 842 26.81 -8.42 -1.17
C TYR A 842 27.55 -7.87 -2.39
N ILE A 843 28.34 -6.81 -2.20
CA ILE A 843 29.11 -6.16 -3.27
C ILE A 843 30.24 -7.08 -3.79
N GLU A 844 30.95 -7.77 -2.89
CA GLU A 844 32.04 -8.68 -3.27
C GLU A 844 31.52 -9.94 -3.99
N ASN A 845 30.34 -10.46 -3.63
CA ASN A 845 29.67 -11.53 -4.37
C ASN A 845 29.39 -11.09 -5.82
N TRP A 846 28.81 -9.90 -5.99
CA TRP A 846 28.56 -9.32 -7.31
C TRP A 846 29.83 -9.20 -8.15
N VAL A 847 30.90 -8.60 -7.61
CA VAL A 847 32.11 -8.36 -8.41
C VAL A 847 32.82 -9.67 -8.79
N ASN A 848 32.79 -10.67 -7.91
CA ASN A 848 33.34 -11.99 -8.23
C ASN A 848 32.56 -12.66 -9.35
N TRP A 849 31.23 -12.60 -9.29
CA TRP A 849 30.37 -13.11 -10.35
C TRP A 849 30.56 -12.36 -11.67
N LEU A 850 30.54 -11.02 -11.65
CA LEU A 850 30.76 -10.17 -12.84
C LEU A 850 32.14 -10.43 -13.46
N GLY A 851 33.18 -10.56 -12.64
CA GLY A 851 34.53 -10.88 -13.09
C GLY A 851 34.62 -12.25 -13.78
N GLY A 852 33.83 -13.23 -13.32
CA GLY A 852 33.67 -14.53 -13.98
C GLY A 852 32.81 -14.44 -15.24
N PHE A 853 31.73 -13.66 -15.22
CA PHE A 853 30.86 -13.43 -16.38
C PHE A 853 31.64 -12.84 -17.56
N VAL A 854 32.44 -11.80 -17.30
CA VAL A 854 33.31 -11.16 -18.29
C VAL A 854 34.28 -12.17 -18.92
N ASP A 855 34.82 -13.12 -18.14
CA ASP A 855 35.67 -14.18 -18.68
C ASP A 855 34.88 -15.17 -19.57
N ARG A 856 33.65 -15.51 -19.15
CA ARG A 856 32.76 -16.45 -19.89
C ARG A 856 32.30 -15.87 -21.23
N PHE A 857 32.00 -14.57 -21.27
CA PHE A 857 31.44 -13.87 -22.44
C PHE A 857 32.44 -12.92 -23.09
N ASN A 858 33.71 -13.33 -23.19
CA ASN A 858 34.75 -12.70 -24.01
C ASN A 858 34.91 -11.17 -23.82
N GLY A 859 34.79 -10.69 -22.58
CA GLY A 859 34.98 -9.28 -22.27
C GLY A 859 33.70 -8.44 -22.20
N HIS A 860 32.53 -9.04 -22.34
CA HIS A 860 31.23 -8.34 -22.28
C HIS A 860 30.62 -8.32 -20.87
N THR A 861 29.86 -7.27 -20.58
CA THR A 861 29.06 -7.16 -19.35
C THR A 861 27.68 -7.78 -19.57
N PRO A 862 27.00 -8.26 -18.50
CA PRO A 862 25.67 -8.85 -18.64
C PRO A 862 24.64 -7.80 -19.05
N ASN A 863 23.80 -8.16 -20.01
CA ASN A 863 22.67 -7.36 -20.50
C ASN A 863 21.31 -8.06 -20.32
N GLU A 864 21.29 -9.37 -20.03
CA GLU A 864 20.04 -10.11 -19.88
C GLU A 864 20.01 -11.00 -18.62
N PHE A 865 18.87 -10.97 -17.93
CA PHE A 865 18.62 -11.73 -16.70
C PHE A 865 17.22 -12.38 -16.76
N PRO A 866 17.11 -13.62 -17.28
CA PRO A 866 15.83 -14.29 -17.43
C PRO A 866 15.26 -14.78 -16.08
N THR A 867 13.98 -15.19 -16.06
CA THR A 867 13.35 -15.83 -14.90
C THR A 867 13.94 -17.20 -14.59
N ALA A 868 13.83 -17.63 -13.33
CA ALA A 868 14.22 -18.97 -12.94
C ALA A 868 13.56 -20.06 -13.82
N PRO A 869 14.29 -21.12 -14.21
CA PRO A 869 15.64 -21.50 -13.76
C PRO A 869 16.79 -21.01 -14.67
N ASP A 870 16.51 -20.13 -15.64
CA ASP A 870 17.48 -19.71 -16.63
C ASP A 870 18.53 -18.76 -16.04
N LYS A 871 19.74 -18.81 -16.60
CA LYS A 871 20.90 -18.03 -16.10
C LYS A 871 21.09 -16.78 -16.94
N ALA A 872 21.69 -15.76 -16.34
CA ALA A 872 22.07 -14.54 -17.04
C ALA A 872 22.99 -14.85 -18.22
N VAL A 873 22.75 -14.18 -19.34
CA VAL A 873 23.46 -14.35 -20.60
C VAL A 873 23.87 -13.01 -21.17
N TRP A 874 24.82 -13.05 -22.10
CA TRP A 874 25.08 -11.91 -22.98
C TRP A 874 24.40 -12.15 -24.32
N VAL A 875 23.57 -11.19 -24.73
CA VAL A 875 22.87 -11.19 -26.02
C VAL A 875 23.60 -10.24 -26.97
N GLU A 876 24.11 -10.76 -28.09
CA GLU A 876 25.03 -10.05 -29.00
C GLU A 876 24.45 -8.73 -29.56
N ASP A 877 23.16 -8.71 -29.87
CA ASP A 877 22.50 -7.57 -30.52
C ASP A 877 21.68 -6.69 -29.55
N ASP A 878 21.83 -6.88 -28.23
CA ASP A 878 21.07 -6.14 -27.21
C ASP A 878 21.97 -5.31 -26.28
N PHE A 879 22.79 -4.43 -26.88
CA PHE A 879 23.66 -3.59 -26.06
C PHE A 879 22.86 -2.53 -25.26
N THR A 880 22.83 -2.71 -23.94
CA THR A 880 22.16 -1.82 -22.99
C THR A 880 23.15 -0.90 -22.26
N ALA A 881 23.45 0.26 -22.87
CA ALA A 881 24.48 1.18 -22.36
C ALA A 881 24.28 1.64 -20.91
N HIS A 882 23.03 1.76 -20.46
CA HIS A 882 22.68 2.16 -19.10
C HIS A 882 23.15 1.12 -18.07
N MET A 883 22.93 -0.18 -18.33
CA MET A 883 23.40 -1.30 -17.50
C MET A 883 24.93 -1.33 -17.44
N CYS A 884 25.58 -1.23 -18.61
CA CYS A 884 27.03 -1.16 -18.71
C CYS A 884 27.61 0.02 -17.91
N GLY A 885 26.98 1.20 -18.00
CA GLY A 885 27.31 2.37 -17.21
C GLY A 885 27.16 2.15 -15.71
N LEU A 886 26.08 1.52 -15.26
CA LEU A 886 25.86 1.19 -13.85
C LEU A 886 26.90 0.21 -13.29
N TRP A 887 27.29 -0.84 -14.04
CA TRP A 887 28.37 -1.75 -13.65
C TRP A 887 29.68 -0.97 -13.45
N LEU A 888 30.03 -0.11 -14.41
CA LEU A 888 31.20 0.76 -14.34
C LEU A 888 31.14 1.69 -13.12
N ALA A 889 30.00 2.34 -12.89
CA ALA A 889 29.79 3.27 -11.78
C ALA A 889 29.91 2.56 -10.42
N GLY A 890 29.27 1.40 -10.24
CA GLY A 890 29.34 0.61 -9.01
C GLY A 890 30.78 0.19 -8.67
N CYS A 891 31.52 -0.34 -9.66
CA CYS A 891 32.93 -0.68 -9.46
C CYS A 891 33.78 0.56 -9.12
N CYS A 892 33.54 1.71 -9.76
CA CYS A 892 34.26 2.94 -9.43
C CYS A 892 33.98 3.42 -8.01
N TRP A 893 32.73 3.33 -7.53
CA TRP A 893 32.39 3.64 -6.14
C TRP A 893 33.11 2.74 -5.15
N ALA A 894 33.08 1.42 -5.36
CA ALA A 894 33.77 0.45 -4.52
C ALA A 894 35.29 0.71 -4.48
N LEU A 895 35.91 0.94 -5.63
CA LEU A 895 37.34 1.28 -5.72
C LEU A 895 37.67 2.61 -5.02
N LEU A 896 36.81 3.63 -5.14
CA LEU A 896 36.92 4.88 -4.40
C LEU A 896 36.74 4.67 -2.89
N ALA A 897 35.94 3.69 -2.46
CA ALA A 897 35.78 3.30 -1.06
C ALA A 897 36.96 2.45 -0.53
N GLY A 898 37.90 2.05 -1.39
CA GLY A 898 39.11 1.32 -1.03
C GLY A 898 39.06 -0.19 -1.29
N ALA A 899 38.15 -0.67 -2.14
CA ALA A 899 38.07 -2.07 -2.51
C ALA A 899 39.37 -2.58 -3.17
N THR A 900 39.70 -3.85 -2.94
CA THR A 900 40.99 -4.46 -3.35
C THR A 900 40.86 -5.69 -4.23
N ASN A 901 39.64 -6.20 -4.46
CA ASN A 901 39.41 -7.36 -5.31
C ASN A 901 39.85 -7.10 -6.77
N PRO A 902 40.70 -7.96 -7.36
CA PRO A 902 41.19 -7.73 -8.72
C PRO A 902 40.09 -7.77 -9.80
N ASN A 903 38.93 -8.36 -9.51
CA ASN A 903 37.81 -8.40 -10.46
C ASN A 903 37.20 -7.02 -10.74
N TYR A 904 37.33 -6.04 -9.82
CA TYR A 904 36.86 -4.68 -10.10
C TYR A 904 37.55 -4.06 -11.33
N ASP A 905 38.89 -4.12 -11.40
CA ASP A 905 39.62 -3.58 -12.55
C ASP A 905 39.26 -4.33 -13.84
N LYS A 906 38.99 -5.64 -13.76
CA LYS A 906 38.53 -6.43 -14.91
C LYS A 906 37.19 -5.91 -15.44
N VAL A 907 36.19 -5.79 -14.59
CA VAL A 907 34.85 -5.31 -14.96
C VAL A 907 34.91 -3.86 -15.45
N VAL A 908 35.68 -3.00 -14.78
CA VAL A 908 35.88 -1.59 -15.21
C VAL A 908 36.45 -1.51 -16.62
N ASN A 909 37.43 -2.35 -16.95
CA ASN A 909 38.05 -2.35 -18.28
C ASN A 909 37.11 -2.92 -19.35
N ALA A 910 36.32 -3.94 -19.03
CA ALA A 910 35.29 -4.48 -19.91
C ALA A 910 34.21 -3.42 -20.21
N ALA A 911 33.63 -2.83 -19.16
CA ALA A 911 32.53 -1.87 -19.30
C ALA A 911 32.94 -0.60 -20.07
N ILE A 912 34.11 -0.01 -19.79
CA ILE A 912 34.55 1.20 -20.52
C ILE A 912 34.87 0.90 -21.99
N LYS A 913 35.34 -0.32 -22.30
CA LYS A 913 35.58 -0.77 -23.66
C LYS A 913 34.26 -0.94 -24.39
N GLU A 914 33.30 -1.63 -23.78
CA GLU A 914 31.99 -1.91 -24.34
C GLU A 914 31.17 -0.63 -24.58
N LEU A 915 31.16 0.32 -23.64
CA LEU A 915 30.60 1.67 -23.84
C LEU A 915 31.21 2.39 -25.05
N GLY A 916 32.49 2.13 -25.31
CA GLY A 916 33.21 2.67 -26.45
C GLY A 916 32.86 2.00 -27.78
N GLU A 917 32.73 0.68 -27.77
CA GLU A 917 32.32 -0.13 -28.94
C GLU A 917 30.87 0.17 -29.34
N GLY A 918 29.98 0.39 -28.37
CA GLY A 918 28.58 0.77 -28.60
C GLY A 918 28.34 2.26 -28.87
N PHE A 919 29.39 3.09 -28.91
CA PHE A 919 29.25 4.53 -29.15
C PHE A 919 28.98 4.83 -30.63
N THR A 920 27.83 5.44 -30.92
CA THR A 920 27.35 5.60 -32.30
C THR A 920 28.10 6.71 -33.02
N ILE A 921 28.83 6.36 -34.09
CA ILE A 921 29.44 7.28 -35.04
C ILE A 921 29.10 6.80 -36.45
N THR A 922 28.18 7.51 -37.11
CA THR A 922 27.70 7.16 -38.45
C THR A 922 28.65 7.63 -39.54
N SER A 923 28.44 7.12 -40.76
CA SER A 923 29.17 7.56 -41.95
C SER A 923 28.91 9.03 -42.34
N ILE A 924 27.84 9.63 -41.82
CA ILE A 924 27.40 10.99 -42.14
C ILE A 924 27.87 11.96 -41.03
N PRO A 925 28.77 12.92 -41.35
CA PRO A 925 29.22 13.91 -40.38
C PRO A 925 28.04 14.71 -39.79
N ASN A 926 28.09 14.95 -38.48
CA ASN A 926 27.07 15.71 -37.73
C ASN A 926 25.63 15.16 -37.81
N LYS A 927 25.42 13.91 -38.26
CA LYS A 927 24.10 13.28 -38.19
C LYS A 927 23.56 13.37 -36.75
N PRO A 928 22.27 13.69 -36.54
CA PRO A 928 21.75 13.96 -35.20
C PRO A 928 22.02 12.85 -34.18
N ILE A 929 21.97 11.58 -34.59
CA ILE A 929 22.22 10.41 -33.74
C ILE A 929 23.70 10.18 -33.36
N ASN A 930 24.66 10.86 -34.02
CA ASN A 930 26.09 10.72 -33.70
C ASN A 930 26.33 11.10 -32.24
N GLY A 931 27.07 10.28 -31.50
CA GLY A 931 27.35 10.48 -30.08
C GLY A 931 26.33 9.87 -29.12
N ALA A 932 25.30 9.19 -29.61
CA ALA A 932 24.40 8.39 -28.79
C ALA A 932 24.97 6.99 -28.48
N TRP A 933 24.35 6.29 -27.53
CA TRP A 933 24.37 4.83 -27.46
C TRP A 933 23.03 4.33 -27.98
N SER A 934 22.97 4.09 -29.29
CA SER A 934 21.73 3.87 -30.02
C SER A 934 21.55 2.39 -30.33
N PRO A 935 20.45 1.74 -29.90
CA PRO A 935 20.10 0.38 -30.34
C PRO A 935 19.88 0.28 -31.86
N ALA A 936 19.37 1.36 -32.48
CA ALA A 936 19.17 1.40 -33.92
C ALA A 936 19.40 2.82 -34.47
N ALA A 937 20.59 3.06 -35.02
CA ALA A 937 21.00 4.41 -35.47
C ALA A 937 20.23 4.91 -36.70
N ARG A 938 19.66 3.99 -37.50
CA ARG A 938 18.83 4.23 -38.68
C ARG A 938 19.46 5.28 -39.62
N GLU A 939 20.61 4.96 -40.23
CA GLU A 939 21.36 5.90 -41.09
C GLU A 939 20.55 6.46 -42.28
N SER A 940 19.49 5.77 -42.72
CA SER A 940 18.61 6.20 -43.81
C SER A 940 17.53 7.23 -43.42
N SER A 941 17.27 7.47 -42.14
CA SER A 941 16.29 8.45 -41.66
C SER A 941 16.84 9.29 -40.49
N ASP A 942 16.08 10.27 -40.01
CA ASP A 942 16.41 10.97 -38.77
C ASP A 942 15.73 10.37 -37.53
N ASN A 943 14.93 9.31 -37.69
CA ASN A 943 14.20 8.67 -36.60
C ASN A 943 15.03 7.60 -35.85
N GLY A 944 16.35 7.85 -35.69
CA GLY A 944 17.27 6.96 -34.95
C GLY A 944 16.92 6.85 -33.46
N MET A 945 17.06 5.64 -32.91
CA MET A 945 16.62 5.32 -31.55
C MET A 945 17.65 5.74 -30.50
N ALA A 946 17.23 6.55 -29.53
CA ALA A 946 17.98 6.86 -28.33
C ALA A 946 17.01 7.01 -27.15
N TYR A 947 17.47 6.65 -25.96
CA TYR A 947 16.71 6.71 -24.72
C TYR A 947 17.30 7.72 -23.74
N GLY A 948 16.44 8.47 -23.06
CA GLY A 948 16.84 9.59 -22.22
C GLY A 948 17.63 9.12 -21.00
N PHE A 949 17.11 8.13 -20.28
CA PHE A 949 17.69 7.64 -19.04
C PHE A 949 19.12 7.05 -19.22
N TYR A 950 19.48 6.57 -20.42
CA TYR A 950 20.85 6.14 -20.74
C TYR A 950 21.85 7.27 -20.50
N THR A 951 21.46 8.51 -20.83
CA THR A 951 22.30 9.72 -20.72
C THR A 951 22.82 9.91 -19.30
N GLY A 952 21.93 9.91 -18.31
CA GLY A 952 22.27 10.19 -16.92
C GLY A 952 23.19 9.13 -16.31
N GLU A 953 22.86 7.84 -16.53
CA GLU A 953 23.61 6.74 -15.95
C GLU A 953 25.01 6.61 -16.55
N VAL A 954 25.15 6.77 -17.86
CA VAL A 954 26.47 6.69 -18.51
C VAL A 954 27.33 7.91 -18.18
N LEU A 955 26.77 9.13 -18.14
CA LEU A 955 27.53 10.31 -17.73
C LEU A 955 28.00 10.20 -16.27
N ARG A 956 27.17 9.66 -15.36
CA ARG A 956 27.59 9.34 -13.98
C ARG A 956 28.79 8.38 -13.99
N ALA A 957 28.70 7.30 -14.76
CA ALA A 957 29.76 6.30 -14.86
C ALA A 957 31.07 6.88 -15.38
N LEU A 958 31.03 7.66 -16.45
CA LEU A 958 32.20 8.33 -17.03
C LEU A 958 32.80 9.35 -16.07
N GLY A 959 31.98 10.14 -15.37
CA GLY A 959 32.44 11.08 -14.35
C GLY A 959 33.14 10.39 -13.18
N LEU A 960 32.56 9.31 -12.66
CA LEU A 960 33.17 8.50 -11.60
C LEU A 960 34.46 7.82 -12.06
N TYR A 961 34.49 7.28 -13.27
CA TYR A 961 35.69 6.69 -13.87
C TYR A 961 36.82 7.71 -13.99
N VAL A 962 36.53 8.90 -14.52
CA VAL A 962 37.53 9.99 -14.61
C VAL A 962 38.01 10.39 -13.21
N THR A 963 37.11 10.51 -12.24
CA THR A 963 37.45 10.84 -10.85
C THR A 963 38.38 9.80 -10.24
N TYR A 964 38.03 8.51 -10.34
CA TYR A 964 38.85 7.40 -9.86
C TYR A 964 40.21 7.34 -10.56
N LYS A 965 40.25 7.41 -11.89
CA LYS A 965 41.52 7.41 -12.63
C LYS A 965 42.36 8.64 -12.34
N THR A 966 41.79 9.74 -11.87
CA THR A 966 42.55 10.96 -11.50
C THR A 966 43.12 10.86 -10.09
N TYR A 967 42.31 10.43 -9.12
CA TYR A 967 42.65 10.54 -7.69
C TYR A 967 42.97 9.22 -6.99
N GLY A 968 42.57 8.09 -7.56
CA GLY A 968 42.80 6.75 -7.00
C GLY A 968 41.85 6.38 -5.87
N ALA A 969 42.15 5.26 -5.22
CA ALA A 969 41.37 4.73 -4.10
C ALA A 969 41.35 5.67 -2.89
N ASN A 970 40.28 5.63 -2.10
CA ASN A 970 40.03 6.47 -0.92
C ASN A 970 39.92 7.98 -1.22
N ALA A 971 39.67 8.36 -2.48
CA ALA A 971 39.53 9.76 -2.83
C ALA A 971 38.18 10.33 -2.33
N ASN A 972 38.25 11.46 -1.63
CA ASN A 972 37.07 12.27 -1.32
C ASN A 972 36.65 13.04 -2.60
N ILE A 973 35.52 12.66 -3.20
CA ILE A 973 35.00 13.31 -4.42
C ILE A 973 34.50 14.73 -4.17
N TYR A 974 34.18 15.06 -2.92
CA TYR A 974 33.60 16.35 -2.54
C TYR A 974 34.64 17.40 -2.12
N ARG A 975 35.93 17.04 -2.06
CA ARG A 975 36.99 17.88 -1.47
C ARG A 975 37.16 19.26 -2.12
N ASP A 976 36.67 19.41 -3.35
CA ASP A 976 36.80 20.62 -4.18
C ASP A 976 35.41 21.23 -4.50
N LEU A 977 34.44 21.08 -3.59
CA LEU A 977 33.06 21.60 -3.72
C LEU A 977 32.79 22.73 -2.72
N ALA A 978 31.63 23.39 -2.83
CA ALA A 978 31.24 24.45 -1.88
C ALA A 978 31.12 23.91 -0.45
N ILE A 979 30.55 22.72 -0.28
CA ILE A 979 30.46 22.02 1.02
C ILE A 979 31.35 20.78 0.96
N THR A 980 32.58 20.93 1.45
CA THR A 980 33.60 19.87 1.43
C THR A 980 33.47 18.93 2.62
N ASP A 981 33.14 19.47 3.79
CA ASP A 981 33.04 18.76 5.06
C ASP A 981 31.72 17.97 5.14
N HIS A 982 31.82 16.66 5.36
CA HIS A 982 30.67 15.77 5.46
C HIS A 982 29.85 16.00 6.74
N SER A 983 30.44 16.59 7.79
CA SER A 983 29.73 16.94 9.03
C SER A 983 28.76 18.11 8.83
N GLN A 984 29.02 18.98 7.85
CA GLN A 984 28.14 20.08 7.47
C GLN A 984 27.08 19.65 6.45
N ALA A 985 27.35 18.58 5.71
CA ALA A 985 26.46 18.03 4.70
C ALA A 985 25.57 16.92 5.25
N VAL A 986 24.70 17.24 6.20
CA VAL A 986 23.84 16.24 6.88
C VAL A 986 22.35 16.55 6.74
N LEU A 987 21.56 15.48 6.70
CA LEU A 987 20.12 15.52 6.89
C LEU A 987 19.79 15.53 8.39
N ASP A 988 18.84 16.38 8.76
CA ASP A 988 18.27 16.47 10.10
C ASP A 988 16.75 16.63 9.99
N VAL A 989 16.13 15.61 9.39
CA VAL A 989 14.69 15.52 9.22
C VAL A 989 14.20 14.42 10.15
N THR A 990 13.11 14.68 10.86
CA THR A 990 12.34 13.68 11.60
C THR A 990 10.95 13.66 10.98
N LEU A 991 10.44 12.49 10.64
CA LEU A 991 9.02 12.36 10.34
C LEU A 991 8.25 12.25 11.65
N THR A 992 7.26 13.12 11.81
CA THR A 992 6.19 12.92 12.79
C THR A 992 5.01 12.43 11.96
N VAL A 993 4.62 11.17 12.11
CA VAL A 993 3.34 10.71 11.58
C VAL A 993 2.29 11.41 12.43
N GLU A 994 1.69 12.47 11.89
CA GLU A 994 0.67 13.23 12.61
C GLU A 994 -0.56 12.34 12.78
N ASP A 995 -0.70 11.83 14.00
CA ASP A 995 -1.84 11.06 14.42
C ASP A 995 -2.90 12.08 14.85
N VAL A 996 -3.52 12.78 13.89
CA VAL A 996 -4.38 13.98 14.11
C VAL A 996 -5.29 13.77 15.32
N PRO A 997 -4.95 14.33 16.50
CA PRO A 997 -5.75 14.12 17.69
C PRO A 997 -7.03 14.96 17.57
N LEU A 998 -8.08 14.53 18.26
CA LEU A 998 -9.16 15.43 18.69
C LEU A 998 -8.53 16.66 19.35
N GLU A 999 -8.50 17.82 18.68
CA GLU A 999 -8.37 19.07 19.41
C GLU A 999 -9.62 19.17 20.29
N PRO A 1000 -9.50 19.21 21.62
CA PRO A 1000 -10.65 19.40 22.48
C PRO A 1000 -11.22 20.79 22.18
N GLU A 1001 -12.47 20.85 21.71
CA GLU A 1001 -13.21 22.10 21.76
C GLU A 1001 -13.21 22.60 23.22
N GLN A 1002 -12.71 23.82 23.42
CA GLN A 1002 -12.84 24.55 24.68
C GLN A 1002 -14.27 25.05 24.89
#